data_AF-A0A251NHF3-F1
#
_entry.id   AF-A0A251NHF3-F1
#
_cell.length_a   1.000
_cell.length_b   1.000
_cell.length_c   1.000
_cell.angle_alpha   90.00
_cell.angle_beta   90.00
_cell.angle_gamma   90.00
#
_symmetry.space_group_name_H-M   'P 1'
#
loop_
_entity.id
_entity.type
_entity.pdbx_description
1 polymer ?
#
loop_
_entity_poly.entity_id
_entity_poly.type
_entity_poly.pdbx_seq_one_letter_code
_entity_poly.pdbx_strand_id
1 'polypeptide(L)'
;MLDESKFDVHLKLWALRIPRELCKVATRILNGYLLDKPRIKPITEDPTCEKNRYMILSERVQDSDLSDVPEKNIDELKGLCKIEVVPYSLTLGYSYWGADHILKQILPPGVEVPSSFETIVNFTIPSYCAKLDNLCHVAHLNIHDELLSYKNVIAKVIYDKNYPRIKTIVNKVGTIENEFRVPKFEVLAGEDDMVTEVKQYGATFKLDYSLVYWNSRLEHEHIRLVSQFRAGEIICDMFAGIGPFAIPAAQKGCIVYANDLNPDSIRYLKINAETNKVDNRVRAYNIDARKFISQLMTVPNSDEKSDSDISMLKTGEKCNVQGNQEPKSENGRLAVEVKEVPDTVISNRDALQASSRNADSSVPPVKRPSDSCQSENESVDGTSAFVAGRRKGSKTKRMRGPEISNVKTWEHVDHVIMNLPASALQFLDAFRGLIQRKYWTGSLPWIHCYCFIRAIETQEYIISVAESGLNAHIKDPIFHRVRDVAPNKKMRMAQERVYWEIVLILVLMNMAQKGTSFGVNWGTMATHQLPPEKVVKMLKDNGFNKLKLFEAEEKILAALMGTQIEVMLAVPNVMLQEMSQDPVAAATWVDANVTSYCSNGGVNIKYVSVGNEPFLKTYNGTYLKTTLPALKNIQEALNNAGLGSQVKATVPFNADIYFSPDSDPVPSTGDFRPEIRDSLIEIIQYLHTNDAPFTVNIYPFLSLYGNTYFPFGFAFFDGTTKPMKDGDLLYTNVFDANFDTLVWSLTKAGFPEMKIMVGEVGWPTDGDINANIRNARRFNQGMIQHSLSGNGTPARKGKIDVYLFSLIDEDAKSIAPGNFERHWGLFEYDGKPKYNLDLTGSLENKGLAAVEDVDYMLKRWCVLDKDAKDLEVLVKSIDYACTLSDCTALGYGCSCNNLSLRGNASYAFNMYYQVNSQKSWTCDFSGLAVVTDENPSVGDCQFPVMISYGGPSVLPSSGLAHMVMKIVGGYLLYLVLL
;
A
#
# COMPACT_ATOMS: atom_id res chain seq x y z
N MET A 1 -6.77 -15.49 40.44
CA MET A 1 -7.91 -14.96 39.65
C MET A 1 -7.61 -13.52 39.26
N LEU A 2 -8.25 -13.01 38.21
CA LEU A 2 -8.29 -11.58 37.96
C LEU A 2 -9.30 -10.95 38.93
N ASP A 3 -8.92 -9.86 39.56
CA ASP A 3 -9.81 -9.08 40.44
C ASP A 3 -10.38 -7.91 39.62
N GLU A 4 -11.60 -8.08 39.14
CA GLU A 4 -12.26 -7.13 38.23
C GLU A 4 -12.58 -5.80 38.92
N SER A 5 -12.69 -5.77 40.25
CA SER A 5 -12.97 -4.55 41.03
C SER A 5 -11.82 -3.53 41.00
N LYS A 6 -10.59 -3.97 40.70
CA LYS A 6 -9.42 -3.09 40.57
C LYS A 6 -9.46 -2.16 39.36
N PHE A 7 -10.40 -2.38 38.44
CA PHE A 7 -10.62 -1.54 37.26
C PHE A 7 -11.84 -0.60 37.41
N ASP A 8 -12.49 -0.60 38.57
CA ASP A 8 -13.66 0.25 38.85
C ASP A 8 -13.24 1.70 39.10
N VAL A 9 -13.51 2.58 38.13
CA VAL A 9 -13.36 4.04 38.31
C VAL A 9 -14.71 4.64 38.72
N HIS A 10 -14.83 5.06 39.98
CA HIS A 10 -16.04 5.69 40.51
C HIS A 10 -16.04 7.20 40.26
N LEU A 11 -16.90 7.66 39.34
CA LEU A 11 -17.16 9.08 39.10
C LEU A 11 -18.32 9.55 39.96
N LYS A 12 -18.09 10.60 40.76
CA LYS A 12 -19.15 11.38 41.42
C LYS A 12 -19.50 12.54 40.50
N LEU A 13 -20.77 12.69 40.18
CA LEU A 13 -21.30 13.62 39.19
C LEU A 13 -22.61 14.24 39.71
N TRP A 14 -23.09 15.26 39.01
CA TRP A 14 -24.45 15.76 39.18
C TRP A 14 -25.31 15.33 37.99
N ALA A 15 -26.62 15.19 38.21
CA ALA A 15 -27.60 14.99 37.15
C ALA A 15 -28.81 15.89 37.36
N LEU A 16 -29.47 16.27 36.26
CA LEU A 16 -30.72 17.02 36.30
C LEU A 16 -31.90 16.07 36.10
N ARG A 17 -32.85 16.09 37.04
CA ARG A 17 -34.15 15.44 36.89
C ARG A 17 -35.02 16.30 35.98
N ILE A 18 -35.29 15.80 34.76
CA ILE A 18 -36.06 16.52 33.73
C ILE A 18 -37.17 15.60 33.17
N PRO A 19 -38.40 16.10 32.91
CA PRO A 19 -39.46 15.31 32.28
C PRO A 19 -39.05 14.72 30.93
N ARG A 20 -39.35 13.44 30.70
CA ARG A 20 -38.89 12.64 29.53
C ARG A 20 -39.13 13.31 28.18
N GLU A 21 -40.24 14.02 28.05
CA GLU A 21 -40.66 14.73 26.82
C GLU A 21 -39.79 15.96 26.54
N LEU A 22 -39.29 16.63 27.58
CA LEU A 22 -38.51 17.87 27.49
C LEU A 22 -37.00 17.62 27.32
N CYS A 23 -36.51 16.41 27.59
CA CYS A 23 -35.09 16.06 27.47
C CYS A 23 -34.48 16.43 26.10
N LYS A 24 -35.22 16.29 24.99
CA LYS A 24 -34.75 16.65 23.62
C LYS A 24 -34.60 18.17 23.41
N VAL A 25 -35.19 19.01 24.26
CA VAL A 25 -34.98 20.46 24.27
C VAL A 25 -33.84 20.80 25.22
N ALA A 26 -33.89 20.30 26.46
CA ALA A 26 -32.83 20.48 27.46
C ALA A 26 -31.43 20.04 26.96
N THR A 27 -31.35 18.98 26.15
CA THR A 27 -30.08 18.50 25.56
C THR A 27 -29.41 19.53 24.66
N ARG A 28 -30.19 20.40 23.99
CA ARG A 28 -29.66 21.47 23.13
C ARG A 28 -29.12 22.64 23.95
N ILE A 29 -29.75 22.95 25.09
CA ILE A 29 -29.33 24.02 26.00
C ILE A 29 -28.11 23.60 26.83
N LEU A 30 -28.02 22.31 27.17
CA LEU A 30 -26.88 21.69 27.89
C LEU A 30 -25.78 21.16 26.95
N ASN A 31 -25.74 21.62 25.70
CA ASN A 31 -24.72 21.20 24.74
C ASN A 31 -23.31 21.57 25.25
N GLY A 32 -22.41 20.60 25.34
CA GLY A 32 -21.08 20.75 25.95
C GLY A 32 -21.02 20.56 27.48
N TYR A 33 -22.16 20.50 28.17
CA TYR A 33 -22.26 20.38 29.65
C TYR A 33 -22.77 19.01 30.14
N LEU A 34 -23.21 18.14 29.23
CA LEU A 34 -23.57 16.74 29.52
C LEU A 34 -22.33 15.82 29.52
N LEU A 35 -22.46 14.65 30.14
CA LEU A 35 -21.40 13.64 30.21
C LEU A 35 -21.09 13.02 28.84
N ASP A 36 -19.94 13.36 28.28
CA ASP A 36 -19.40 12.75 27.06
C ASP A 36 -18.36 11.65 27.40
N LYS A 37 -18.79 10.38 27.34
CA LYS A 37 -17.94 9.19 27.50
C LYS A 37 -18.39 8.11 26.50
N PRO A 38 -17.48 7.50 25.71
CA PRO A 38 -17.84 6.44 24.76
C PRO A 38 -18.61 5.30 25.42
N ARG A 39 -19.67 4.81 24.77
CA ARG A 39 -20.58 3.74 25.26
C ARG A 39 -21.41 4.06 26.52
N ILE A 40 -21.26 5.24 27.15
CA ILE A 40 -22.20 5.75 28.15
C ILE A 40 -23.27 6.60 27.47
N LYS A 41 -24.49 6.64 28.01
CA LYS A 41 -25.55 7.55 27.56
C LYS A 41 -25.64 8.72 28.55
N PRO A 42 -25.61 9.99 28.11
CA PRO A 42 -25.77 11.15 28.99
C PRO A 42 -27.19 11.31 29.55
N ILE A 43 -28.14 10.47 29.12
CA ILE A 43 -29.52 10.47 29.61
C ILE A 43 -29.87 9.04 30.04
N THR A 44 -30.24 8.88 31.31
CA THR A 44 -30.59 7.61 31.93
C THR A 44 -31.94 7.69 32.66
N GLU A 45 -32.44 6.57 33.16
CA GLU A 45 -33.75 6.49 33.80
C GLU A 45 -33.71 7.03 35.23
N ASP A 46 -34.74 7.79 35.62
CA ASP A 46 -34.91 8.26 37.00
C ASP A 46 -35.55 7.09 37.81
N PRO A 47 -34.82 6.47 38.75
CA PRO A 47 -35.30 5.31 39.51
C PRO A 47 -36.44 5.66 40.47
N THR A 48 -36.76 6.95 40.64
CA THR A 48 -37.88 7.42 41.48
C THR A 48 -39.13 7.78 40.67
N CYS A 49 -39.03 7.95 39.35
CA CYS A 49 -40.13 8.45 38.52
C CYS A 49 -39.99 8.11 37.03
N GLU A 50 -40.79 7.16 36.53
CA GLU A 50 -40.80 6.77 35.11
C GLU A 50 -41.09 7.91 34.11
N LYS A 51 -41.71 9.01 34.56
CA LYS A 51 -42.01 10.19 33.74
C LYS A 51 -40.81 11.12 33.57
N ASN A 52 -39.78 10.99 34.40
CA ASN A 52 -38.56 11.79 34.36
C ASN A 52 -37.40 10.99 33.78
N ARG A 53 -36.33 11.68 33.39
CA ARG A 53 -35.02 11.08 33.11
C ARG A 53 -33.95 11.91 33.82
N TYR A 54 -32.85 11.25 34.18
CA TYR A 54 -31.66 11.92 34.69
C TYR A 54 -30.76 12.28 33.52
N MET A 55 -30.51 13.58 33.34
CA MET A 55 -29.55 14.10 32.38
C MET A 55 -28.22 14.33 33.11
N ILE A 56 -27.25 13.46 32.87
CA ILE A 56 -25.99 13.39 33.60
C ILE A 56 -25.07 14.51 33.10
N LEU A 57 -24.58 15.33 34.01
CA LEU A 57 -23.69 16.44 33.72
C LEU A 57 -22.24 15.95 33.57
N SER A 58 -21.44 16.73 32.86
CA SER A 58 -20.01 16.49 32.63
C SER A 58 -19.22 16.52 33.94
N GLU A 59 -18.06 15.84 33.98
CA GLU A 59 -17.06 15.96 35.07
C GLU A 59 -16.57 17.41 35.29
N ARG A 60 -16.91 18.34 34.39
CA ARG A 60 -16.65 19.78 34.51
C ARG A 60 -17.66 20.54 35.37
N VAL A 61 -18.82 19.97 35.70
CA VAL A 61 -19.80 20.59 36.59
C VAL A 61 -19.65 19.95 37.97
N GLN A 62 -19.08 20.71 38.91
CA GLN A 62 -18.71 20.24 40.24
C GLN A 62 -19.67 20.75 41.33
N ASP A 63 -20.32 21.90 41.13
CA ASP A 63 -21.23 22.48 42.12
C ASP A 63 -22.71 22.13 41.88
N SER A 64 -23.46 21.97 42.98
CA SER A 64 -24.88 21.60 42.96
C SER A 64 -25.84 22.73 42.61
N ASP A 65 -25.37 23.98 42.60
CA ASP A 65 -26.13 25.17 42.18
C ASP A 65 -26.00 25.46 40.67
N LEU A 66 -25.15 24.69 39.97
CA LEU A 66 -24.81 24.81 38.55
C LEU A 66 -23.96 26.05 38.20
N SER A 67 -23.14 26.56 39.13
CA SER A 67 -22.18 27.65 38.92
C SER A 67 -21.35 27.53 37.61
N ASP A 68 -20.93 26.31 37.26
CA ASP A 68 -20.16 25.97 36.06
C ASP A 68 -20.93 26.11 34.72
N VAL A 69 -22.26 26.32 34.77
CA VAL A 69 -23.14 26.41 33.60
C VAL A 69 -23.56 27.88 33.38
N PRO A 70 -23.49 28.44 32.16
CA PRO A 70 -23.85 29.84 31.91
C PRO A 70 -25.28 30.18 32.33
N GLU A 71 -25.47 31.29 33.05
CA GLU A 71 -26.77 31.73 33.60
C GLU A 71 -27.89 31.71 32.56
N LYS A 72 -27.61 32.20 31.33
CA LYS A 72 -28.54 32.16 30.20
C LYS A 72 -29.10 30.77 29.94
N ASN A 73 -28.24 29.75 29.97
CA ASN A 73 -28.62 28.36 29.71
C ASN A 73 -29.45 27.82 30.89
N ILE A 74 -29.08 28.18 32.13
CA ILE A 74 -29.84 27.82 33.33
C ILE A 74 -31.25 28.45 33.29
N ASP A 75 -31.38 29.71 32.88
CA ASP A 75 -32.67 30.41 32.85
C ASP A 75 -33.58 29.94 31.70
N GLU A 76 -33.01 29.64 30.53
CA GLU A 76 -33.75 28.96 29.45
C GLU A 76 -34.26 27.58 29.90
N LEU A 77 -33.44 26.83 30.66
CA LEU A 77 -33.81 25.55 31.26
C LEU A 77 -34.92 25.68 32.34
N LYS A 78 -34.80 26.64 33.27
CA LYS A 78 -35.85 26.96 34.27
C LYS A 78 -37.17 27.37 33.61
N GLY A 79 -37.11 28.05 32.46
CA GLY A 79 -38.27 28.42 31.65
C GLY A 79 -39.02 27.23 31.03
N LEU A 80 -38.35 26.08 30.83
CA LEU A 80 -38.97 24.86 30.31
C LEU A 80 -39.65 24.02 31.39
N CYS A 81 -39.03 23.89 32.58
CA CYS A 81 -39.57 23.07 33.67
C CYS A 81 -38.94 23.39 35.03
N LYS A 82 -39.61 22.96 36.11
CA LYS A 82 -38.98 22.89 37.43
C LYS A 82 -37.88 21.82 37.39
N ILE A 83 -36.65 22.25 37.57
CA ILE A 83 -35.46 21.39 37.60
C ILE A 83 -35.06 21.10 39.04
N GLU A 84 -34.53 19.89 39.23
CA GLU A 84 -33.96 19.43 40.49
C GLU A 84 -32.59 18.81 40.18
N VAL A 85 -31.55 19.32 40.83
CA VAL A 85 -30.17 18.80 40.73
C VAL A 85 -30.05 17.67 41.75
N VAL A 86 -29.63 16.49 41.30
CA VAL A 86 -29.49 15.30 42.13
C VAL A 86 -28.06 14.74 42.04
N PRO A 87 -27.48 14.23 43.15
CA PRO A 87 -26.18 13.57 43.10
C PRO A 87 -26.28 12.27 42.30
N TYR A 88 -25.31 12.02 41.44
CA TYR A 88 -25.23 10.84 40.59
C TYR A 88 -23.86 10.16 40.73
N SER A 89 -23.84 8.84 40.68
CA SER A 89 -22.60 8.06 40.80
C SER A 89 -22.52 7.06 39.65
N LEU A 90 -21.41 7.06 38.93
CA LEU A 90 -21.15 6.19 37.78
C LEU A 90 -19.87 5.40 38.01
N THR A 91 -19.95 4.07 38.03
CA THR A 91 -18.78 3.19 38.07
C THR A 91 -18.44 2.73 36.66
N LEU A 92 -17.26 3.11 36.17
CA LEU A 92 -16.67 2.58 34.93
C LEU A 92 -15.84 1.35 35.28
N GLY A 93 -16.51 0.20 35.43
CA GLY A 93 -15.88 -1.07 35.82
C GLY A 93 -15.31 -1.89 34.67
N TYR A 94 -14.83 -3.11 34.96
CA TYR A 94 -14.14 -3.98 34.00
C TYR A 94 -14.79 -4.04 32.61
N SER A 95 -16.12 -4.19 32.51
CA SER A 95 -16.86 -4.29 31.24
C SER A 95 -16.77 -3.05 30.34
N TYR A 96 -16.45 -1.87 30.90
CA TYR A 96 -16.19 -0.65 30.14
C TYR A 96 -14.85 -0.73 29.39
N TRP A 97 -13.79 -1.24 30.02
CA TRP A 97 -12.43 -1.20 29.49
C TRP A 97 -12.16 -2.30 28.45
N GLY A 98 -11.46 -1.93 27.37
CA GLY A 98 -10.98 -2.86 26.34
C GLY A 98 -9.79 -3.71 26.81
N ALA A 99 -9.49 -4.79 26.07
CA ALA A 99 -8.43 -5.74 26.43
C ALA A 99 -7.05 -5.08 26.63
N ASP A 100 -6.63 -4.21 25.71
CA ASP A 100 -5.38 -3.45 25.78
C ASP A 100 -5.25 -2.65 27.09
N HIS A 101 -6.29 -1.88 27.45
CA HIS A 101 -6.30 -1.05 28.66
C HIS A 101 -6.21 -1.88 29.94
N ILE A 102 -6.91 -3.02 29.98
CA ILE A 102 -6.84 -3.97 31.09
C ILE A 102 -5.45 -4.60 31.19
N LEU A 103 -4.88 -5.09 30.08
CA LEU A 103 -3.59 -5.76 30.07
C LEU A 103 -2.44 -4.81 30.43
N LYS A 104 -2.49 -3.54 29.99
CA LYS A 104 -1.52 -2.49 30.38
C LYS A 104 -1.49 -2.17 31.88
N GLN A 105 -2.55 -2.50 32.62
CA GLN A 105 -2.59 -2.36 34.09
C GLN A 105 -2.19 -3.65 34.85
N ILE A 106 -2.17 -4.81 34.16
CA ILE A 106 -1.85 -6.12 34.74
C ILE A 106 -0.37 -6.47 34.52
N LEU A 107 0.17 -6.16 33.34
CA LEU A 107 1.51 -6.52 32.93
C LEU A 107 2.55 -5.51 33.44
N PRO A 108 3.82 -5.91 33.65
CA PRO A 108 4.85 -5.02 34.16
C PRO A 108 5.14 -3.82 33.23
N PRO A 109 5.51 -2.64 33.77
CA PRO A 109 5.91 -1.49 32.96
C PRO A 109 7.07 -1.84 32.02
N GLY A 110 6.93 -1.50 30.73
CA GLY A 110 7.93 -1.75 29.69
C GLY A 110 7.74 -3.06 28.91
N VAL A 111 6.86 -3.96 29.34
CA VAL A 111 6.53 -5.19 28.59
C VAL A 111 5.49 -4.89 27.51
N GLU A 112 5.72 -5.35 26.28
CA GLU A 112 4.75 -5.17 25.19
C GLU A 112 3.49 -6.03 25.43
N VAL A 113 2.32 -5.40 25.35
CA VAL A 113 1.04 -6.09 25.45
C VAL A 113 0.73 -6.83 24.16
N PRO A 114 0.28 -8.10 24.19
CA PRO A 114 -0.20 -8.85 23.02
C PRO A 114 -1.43 -8.18 22.34
N SER A 115 -1.16 -7.15 21.55
CA SER A 115 -2.13 -6.29 20.87
C SER A 115 -2.66 -6.89 19.56
N SER A 116 -1.95 -7.88 19.01
CA SER A 116 -2.37 -8.65 17.84
C SER A 116 -2.34 -10.15 18.12
N PHE A 117 -3.40 -10.84 17.70
CA PHE A 117 -3.54 -12.29 17.77
C PHE A 117 -4.27 -12.78 16.51
N GLU A 118 -4.04 -14.03 16.10
CA GLU A 118 -4.67 -14.56 14.87
C GLU A 118 -6.03 -15.19 15.21
N THR A 119 -7.12 -14.46 14.95
CA THR A 119 -8.49 -15.01 14.98
C THR A 119 -8.76 -15.81 13.71
N ILE A 120 -9.03 -17.10 13.84
CA ILE A 120 -9.12 -18.04 12.70
C ILE A 120 -10.58 -18.20 12.24
N VAL A 121 -11.27 -17.06 12.11
CA VAL A 121 -12.45 -16.84 11.26
C VAL A 121 -12.47 -15.36 10.85
N ASN A 122 -12.70 -15.10 9.57
CA ASN A 122 -13.02 -13.77 9.05
C ASN A 122 -14.50 -13.71 8.66
N PHE A 123 -15.30 -12.90 9.37
CA PHE A 123 -16.71 -12.68 9.03
C PHE A 123 -17.10 -11.20 9.21
N THR A 124 -16.92 -10.41 8.16
CA THR A 124 -17.46 -9.05 8.05
C THR A 124 -18.97 -9.09 7.82
N ILE A 125 -19.76 -8.79 8.85
CA ILE A 125 -21.22 -8.65 8.77
C ILE A 125 -21.58 -7.15 8.85
N PRO A 126 -22.24 -6.57 7.82
CA PRO A 126 -22.86 -5.25 7.93
C PRO A 126 -23.91 -5.23 9.05
N SER A 127 -24.06 -4.11 9.74
CA SER A 127 -24.59 -3.97 11.12
C SER A 127 -26.09 -4.27 11.37
N TYR A 128 -26.68 -5.26 10.68
CA TYR A 128 -28.11 -5.59 10.75
C TYR A 128 -28.47 -7.10 10.73
N CYS A 129 -27.52 -8.01 10.97
CA CYS A 129 -27.78 -9.47 10.99
C CYS A 129 -27.18 -10.19 12.22
N ALA A 130 -27.72 -9.91 13.40
CA ALA A 130 -27.32 -10.53 14.66
C ALA A 130 -28.14 -11.82 15.00
N LYS A 131 -28.32 -12.72 14.03
CA LYS A 131 -29.01 -14.03 14.19
C LYS A 131 -28.43 -15.12 13.29
N LEU A 132 -27.20 -15.53 13.57
CA LEU A 132 -26.58 -16.76 13.09
C LEU A 132 -25.51 -17.17 14.10
N ASP A 133 -25.86 -18.08 15.00
CA ASP A 133 -24.97 -18.55 16.06
C ASP A 133 -23.89 -19.52 15.51
N ASN A 134 -22.71 -19.52 16.14
CA ASN A 134 -21.58 -20.46 15.90
C ASN A 134 -20.81 -20.34 14.56
N LEU A 135 -20.33 -19.15 14.19
CA LEU A 135 -19.27 -18.98 13.16
C LEU A 135 -18.13 -18.03 13.60
N CYS A 136 -17.58 -18.25 14.80
CA CYS A 136 -16.20 -17.92 15.20
C CYS A 136 -15.87 -18.66 16.51
N HIS A 137 -14.61 -19.10 16.71
CA HIS A 137 -14.18 -19.69 17.99
C HIS A 137 -12.67 -19.59 18.30
N VAL A 138 -11.76 -20.04 17.41
CA VAL A 138 -10.32 -20.08 17.73
C VAL A 138 -9.63 -18.72 17.60
N ALA A 139 -8.85 -18.34 18.63
CA ALA A 139 -7.83 -17.32 18.54
C ALA A 139 -6.46 -17.85 18.99
N HIS A 140 -5.45 -17.66 18.15
CA HIS A 140 -4.09 -18.15 18.33
C HIS A 140 -3.17 -17.03 18.81
N LEU A 141 -2.63 -17.22 20.02
CA LEU A 141 -1.61 -16.38 20.66
C LEU A 141 -0.21 -16.96 20.42
N ASN A 142 0.79 -16.10 20.24
CA ASN A 142 2.19 -16.48 20.35
C ASN A 142 2.75 -15.77 21.59
N ILE A 143 2.77 -16.47 22.73
CA ILE A 143 3.21 -15.90 24.01
C ILE A 143 4.71 -16.16 24.18
N HIS A 144 5.49 -15.08 24.20
CA HIS A 144 6.93 -15.11 24.45
C HIS A 144 7.25 -15.46 25.90
N ASP A 145 8.47 -15.95 26.17
CA ASP A 145 8.87 -16.52 27.47
C ASP A 145 8.64 -15.57 28.65
N GLU A 146 8.90 -14.27 28.47
CA GLU A 146 8.67 -13.19 29.45
C GLU A 146 7.19 -13.05 29.88
N LEU A 147 6.25 -13.47 29.01
CA LEU A 147 4.82 -13.40 29.22
C LEU A 147 4.18 -14.75 29.64
N LEU A 148 4.94 -15.86 29.65
CA LEU A 148 4.41 -17.20 29.98
C LEU A 148 3.83 -17.27 31.40
N SER A 149 4.42 -16.54 32.35
CA SER A 149 3.92 -16.40 33.73
C SER A 149 2.53 -15.73 33.80
N TYR A 150 2.20 -14.89 32.82
CA TYR A 150 0.92 -14.17 32.72
C TYR A 150 -0.09 -14.84 31.79
N LYS A 151 0.28 -15.92 31.09
CA LYS A 151 -0.48 -16.48 29.95
C LYS A 151 -1.95 -16.78 30.25
N ASN A 152 -2.25 -17.29 31.44
CA ASN A 152 -3.62 -17.61 31.86
C ASN A 152 -4.48 -16.34 32.09
N VAL A 153 -3.86 -15.23 32.52
CA VAL A 153 -4.56 -13.95 32.71
C VAL A 153 -4.75 -13.24 31.36
N ILE A 154 -3.73 -13.28 30.49
CA ILE A 154 -3.81 -12.79 29.12
C ILE A 154 -4.95 -13.51 28.37
N ALA A 155 -4.98 -14.85 28.43
CA ALA A 155 -6.03 -15.66 27.82
C ALA A 155 -7.43 -15.36 28.39
N LYS A 156 -7.60 -15.25 29.72
CA LYS A 156 -8.88 -14.84 30.31
C LYS A 156 -9.33 -13.47 29.80
N VAL A 157 -8.45 -12.46 29.81
CA VAL A 157 -8.85 -11.11 29.33
C VAL A 157 -9.21 -11.13 27.84
N ILE A 158 -8.44 -11.81 26.99
CA ILE A 158 -8.77 -11.89 25.55
C ILE A 158 -10.08 -12.65 25.34
N TYR A 159 -10.34 -13.72 26.10
CA TYR A 159 -11.61 -14.46 26.09
C TYR A 159 -12.78 -13.57 26.54
N ASP A 160 -12.74 -13.02 27.76
CA ASP A 160 -13.81 -12.20 28.35
C ASP A 160 -14.23 -11.03 27.44
N LYS A 161 -13.24 -10.37 26.81
CA LYS A 161 -13.47 -9.16 25.98
C LYS A 161 -13.97 -9.48 24.58
N ASN A 162 -13.96 -10.75 24.16
CA ASN A 162 -14.40 -11.18 22.83
C ASN A 162 -15.51 -12.25 22.86
N TYR A 163 -15.85 -12.81 24.01
CA TYR A 163 -16.99 -13.71 24.16
C TYR A 163 -18.30 -13.01 23.72
N PRO A 164 -19.23 -13.68 23.00
CA PRO A 164 -19.22 -15.08 22.56
C PRO A 164 -18.57 -15.33 21.19
N ARG A 165 -17.87 -14.34 20.60
CA ARG A 165 -17.23 -14.46 19.27
C ARG A 165 -16.01 -15.38 19.32
N ILE A 166 -15.25 -15.37 20.41
CA ILE A 166 -14.10 -16.27 20.60
C ILE A 166 -14.48 -17.24 21.72
N LYS A 167 -14.34 -18.54 21.45
CA LYS A 167 -14.63 -19.63 22.40
C LYS A 167 -13.42 -20.45 22.79
N THR A 168 -12.29 -20.32 22.08
CA THR A 168 -11.09 -21.13 22.31
C THR A 168 -9.86 -20.25 22.12
N ILE A 169 -9.09 -20.04 23.19
CA ILE A 169 -7.79 -19.39 23.14
C ILE A 169 -6.72 -20.48 23.11
N VAL A 170 -5.90 -20.52 22.06
CA VAL A 170 -4.75 -21.43 21.94
C VAL A 170 -3.43 -20.66 21.99
N ASN A 171 -2.41 -21.27 22.58
CA ASN A 171 -1.02 -20.83 22.45
C ASN A 171 -0.20 -21.94 21.79
N LYS A 172 0.71 -21.58 20.89
CA LYS A 172 1.59 -22.55 20.24
C LYS A 172 2.67 -23.02 21.21
N VAL A 173 2.89 -24.33 21.30
CA VAL A 173 3.91 -24.94 22.17
C VAL A 173 4.97 -25.70 21.36
N GLY A 174 6.23 -25.37 21.61
CA GLY A 174 7.39 -26.07 21.05
C GLY A 174 7.65 -25.86 19.55
N THR A 175 8.63 -26.61 19.07
CA THR A 175 9.10 -26.64 17.68
C THR A 175 8.28 -27.60 16.81
N ILE A 176 8.20 -27.30 15.52
CA ILE A 176 7.48 -28.12 14.54
C ILE A 176 8.46 -29.16 13.99
N GLU A 177 8.34 -30.40 14.49
CA GLU A 177 9.29 -31.50 14.24
C GLU A 177 8.70 -32.67 13.47
N ASN A 178 7.37 -32.68 13.22
CA ASN A 178 6.70 -33.72 12.45
C ASN A 178 6.78 -33.44 10.92
N GLU A 179 6.75 -34.51 10.13
CA GLU A 179 6.83 -34.42 8.66
C GLU A 179 5.64 -33.66 8.03
N PHE A 180 4.47 -33.75 8.65
CA PHE A 180 3.24 -33.03 8.27
C PHE A 180 3.23 -31.54 8.67
N ARG A 181 4.24 -31.08 9.43
CA ARG A 181 4.46 -29.69 9.87
C ARG A 181 3.30 -29.04 10.64
N VAL A 182 2.52 -29.85 11.34
CA VAL A 182 1.39 -29.40 12.16
C VAL A 182 1.91 -28.90 13.52
N PRO A 183 1.63 -27.64 13.92
CA PRO A 183 2.06 -27.14 15.23
C PRO A 183 1.33 -27.85 16.38
N LYS A 184 1.99 -27.98 17.53
CA LYS A 184 1.32 -28.34 18.78
C LYS A 184 0.77 -27.08 19.44
N PHE A 185 -0.40 -27.21 20.06
CA PHE A 185 -1.10 -26.13 20.75
C PHE A 185 -1.47 -26.55 22.18
N GLU A 186 -1.50 -25.58 23.08
CA GLU A 186 -2.19 -25.70 24.38
C GLU A 186 -3.43 -24.80 24.37
N VAL A 187 -4.55 -25.30 24.91
CA VAL A 187 -5.74 -24.46 25.16
C VAL A 187 -5.52 -23.71 26.48
N LEU A 188 -5.57 -22.38 26.43
CA LEU A 188 -5.40 -21.51 27.59
C LEU A 188 -6.71 -21.05 28.22
N ALA A 189 -7.80 -20.99 27.43
CA ALA A 189 -9.13 -20.67 27.91
C ALA A 189 -10.20 -21.14 26.91
N GLY A 190 -11.33 -21.66 27.42
CA GLY A 190 -12.52 -21.95 26.63
C GLY A 190 -12.77 -23.42 26.31
N GLU A 191 -13.44 -23.68 25.17
CA GLU A 191 -13.82 -25.01 24.67
C GLU A 191 -12.63 -25.70 23.97
N ASP A 192 -12.42 -26.99 24.20
CA ASP A 192 -11.38 -27.81 23.53
C ASP A 192 -11.88 -28.29 22.15
N ASP A 193 -12.14 -27.33 21.26
CA ASP A 193 -12.53 -27.52 19.86
C ASP A 193 -11.68 -26.60 18.97
N MET A 194 -11.20 -27.14 17.85
CA MET A 194 -10.37 -26.43 16.86
C MET A 194 -10.89 -26.61 15.42
N VAL A 195 -12.10 -27.15 15.24
CA VAL A 195 -12.70 -27.44 13.93
C VAL A 195 -13.39 -26.21 13.33
N THR A 196 -12.61 -25.35 12.69
CA THR A 196 -13.03 -24.03 12.20
C THR A 196 -13.33 -23.96 10.69
N GLU A 197 -14.06 -22.91 10.31
CA GLU A 197 -14.35 -22.52 8.93
C GLU A 197 -13.89 -21.07 8.71
N VAL A 198 -12.95 -20.86 7.78
CA VAL A 198 -12.41 -19.55 7.42
C VAL A 198 -12.72 -19.23 5.96
N LYS A 199 -13.17 -18.00 5.69
CA LYS A 199 -13.53 -17.54 4.34
C LYS A 199 -12.50 -16.55 3.82
N GLN A 200 -11.87 -16.88 2.70
CA GLN A 200 -10.87 -16.05 2.02
C GLN A 200 -11.22 -15.96 0.53
N TYR A 201 -11.29 -14.75 -0.01
CA TYR A 201 -11.60 -14.46 -1.44
C TYR A 201 -12.83 -15.14 -2.04
N GLY A 202 -13.85 -15.43 -1.22
CA GLY A 202 -15.06 -16.12 -1.65
C GLY A 202 -14.94 -17.66 -1.67
N ALA A 203 -13.75 -18.21 -1.42
CA ALA A 203 -13.58 -19.60 -1.03
C ALA A 203 -13.79 -19.77 0.48
N THR A 204 -14.39 -20.90 0.86
CA THR A 204 -14.67 -21.29 2.25
C THR A 204 -13.84 -22.53 2.60
N PHE A 205 -12.95 -22.42 3.57
CA PHE A 205 -12.05 -23.48 3.99
C PHE A 205 -12.43 -24.00 5.38
N LYS A 206 -12.80 -25.28 5.45
CA LYS A 206 -12.89 -26.03 6.71
C LYS A 206 -11.54 -26.64 7.02
N LEU A 207 -11.22 -26.68 8.31
CA LEU A 207 -10.03 -27.31 8.85
C LEU A 207 -10.25 -27.70 10.31
N ASP A 208 -9.39 -28.59 10.80
CA ASP A 208 -9.11 -28.71 12.24
C ASP A 208 -7.71 -28.13 12.46
N TYR A 209 -7.61 -27.06 13.25
CA TYR A 209 -6.34 -26.35 13.45
C TYR A 209 -5.31 -27.20 14.23
N SER A 210 -5.73 -28.30 14.86
CA SER A 210 -4.83 -29.27 15.49
C SER A 210 -4.27 -30.34 14.53
N LEU A 211 -4.81 -30.44 13.30
CA LEU A 211 -4.47 -31.50 12.32
C LEU A 211 -3.79 -31.00 11.04
N VAL A 212 -3.87 -29.71 10.72
CA VAL A 212 -3.30 -29.14 9.48
C VAL A 212 -2.53 -27.85 9.73
N TYR A 213 -1.57 -27.54 8.86
CA TYR A 213 -0.93 -26.23 8.85
C TYR A 213 -1.84 -25.19 8.16
N TRP A 214 -2.17 -24.11 8.86
CA TRP A 214 -2.85 -22.94 8.29
C TRP A 214 -2.28 -21.63 8.83
N ASN A 215 -2.23 -20.61 7.96
CA ASN A 215 -1.81 -19.26 8.32
C ASN A 215 -2.59 -18.22 7.52
N SER A 216 -3.45 -17.48 8.22
CA SER A 216 -4.38 -16.51 7.60
C SER A 216 -3.63 -15.28 7.06
N ARG A 217 -2.43 -14.98 7.56
CA ARG A 217 -1.61 -13.84 7.09
C ARG A 217 -1.03 -14.04 5.68
N LEU A 218 -1.09 -15.25 5.11
CA LEU A 218 -0.71 -15.53 3.72
C LEU A 218 -1.83 -15.24 2.71
N GLU A 219 -3.01 -14.77 3.15
CA GLU A 219 -4.17 -14.47 2.30
C GLU A 219 -3.78 -13.64 1.05
N HIS A 220 -3.13 -12.49 1.23
CA HIS A 220 -2.71 -11.62 0.12
C HIS A 220 -1.78 -12.30 -0.90
N GLU A 221 -0.91 -13.22 -0.46
CA GLU A 221 -0.05 -14.00 -1.36
C GLU A 221 -0.83 -15.08 -2.12
N HIS A 222 -1.78 -15.73 -1.44
CA HIS A 222 -2.67 -16.72 -2.07
C HIS A 222 -3.43 -16.09 -3.26
N ILE A 223 -4.06 -14.92 -3.09
CA ILE A 223 -4.71 -14.26 -4.23
C ILE A 223 -3.71 -13.66 -5.21
N ARG A 224 -2.55 -13.13 -4.78
CA ARG A 224 -1.59 -12.55 -5.73
C ARG A 224 -1.15 -13.59 -6.75
N LEU A 225 -0.79 -14.80 -6.32
CA LEU A 225 -0.44 -15.88 -7.25
C LEU A 225 -1.67 -16.34 -8.05
N VAL A 226 -2.82 -16.61 -7.41
CA VAL A 226 -4.04 -17.02 -8.13
C VAL A 226 -4.53 -15.95 -9.11
N SER A 227 -4.24 -14.66 -8.89
CA SER A 227 -4.63 -13.56 -9.78
C SER A 227 -4.03 -13.69 -11.17
N GLN A 228 -2.83 -14.27 -11.27
CA GLN A 228 -2.11 -14.48 -12.53
C GLN A 228 -2.77 -15.57 -13.41
N PHE A 229 -3.42 -16.56 -12.79
CA PHE A 229 -4.01 -17.72 -13.50
C PHE A 229 -5.27 -17.36 -14.31
N ARG A 230 -5.47 -18.07 -15.42
CA ARG A 230 -6.59 -17.88 -16.37
C ARG A 230 -7.47 -19.13 -16.43
N ALA A 231 -8.73 -18.94 -16.81
CA ALA A 231 -9.66 -20.05 -16.98
C ALA A 231 -9.19 -21.03 -18.07
N GLY A 232 -9.14 -22.32 -17.76
CA GLY A 232 -8.64 -23.37 -18.65
C GLY A 232 -7.18 -23.79 -18.41
N GLU A 233 -6.37 -23.00 -17.70
CA GLU A 233 -4.98 -23.35 -17.40
C GLU A 233 -4.86 -24.55 -16.46
N ILE A 234 -3.74 -25.28 -16.59
CA ILE A 234 -3.41 -26.47 -15.82
C ILE A 234 -2.44 -26.09 -14.70
N ILE A 235 -2.88 -26.24 -13.45
CA ILE A 235 -2.14 -25.90 -12.24
C ILE A 235 -1.76 -27.19 -11.50
N CYS A 236 -0.48 -27.30 -11.11
CA CYS A 236 0.04 -28.42 -10.33
C CYS A 236 0.55 -27.93 -8.97
N ASP A 237 -0.22 -28.09 -7.90
CA ASP A 237 0.18 -27.73 -6.54
C ASP A 237 0.80 -28.95 -5.84
N MET A 238 2.09 -28.89 -5.53
CA MET A 238 2.85 -30.02 -4.98
C MET A 238 2.76 -30.13 -3.44
N PHE A 239 2.35 -29.05 -2.77
CA PHE A 239 2.28 -28.91 -1.30
C PHE A 239 0.99 -28.16 -0.92
N ALA A 240 -0.14 -28.71 -1.34
CA ALA A 240 -1.42 -28.03 -1.43
C ALA A 240 -2.12 -27.79 -0.08
N GLY A 241 -1.71 -28.44 1.01
CA GLY A 241 -2.42 -28.36 2.30
C GLY A 241 -3.92 -28.62 2.15
N ILE A 242 -4.75 -27.75 2.73
CA ILE A 242 -6.22 -27.77 2.58
C ILE A 242 -6.73 -27.03 1.33
N GLY A 243 -5.83 -26.59 0.45
CA GLY A 243 -6.09 -26.01 -0.87
C GLY A 243 -6.14 -24.48 -1.03
N PRO A 244 -5.35 -23.65 -0.31
CA PRO A 244 -5.45 -22.18 -0.40
C PRO A 244 -5.19 -21.63 -1.82
N PHE A 245 -4.34 -22.26 -2.63
CA PHE A 245 -4.24 -21.96 -4.07
C PHE A 245 -5.20 -22.81 -4.91
N ALA A 246 -5.30 -24.10 -4.60
CA ALA A 246 -6.04 -25.08 -5.38
C ALA A 246 -7.55 -24.77 -5.51
N ILE A 247 -8.22 -24.38 -4.42
CA ILE A 247 -9.66 -24.09 -4.44
C ILE A 247 -9.97 -22.79 -5.22
N PRO A 248 -9.30 -21.65 -4.97
CA PRO A 248 -9.57 -20.42 -5.73
C PRO A 248 -9.16 -20.53 -7.22
N ALA A 249 -8.09 -21.27 -7.56
CA ALA A 249 -7.73 -21.54 -8.95
C ALA A 249 -8.82 -22.37 -9.66
N ALA A 250 -9.35 -23.40 -9.02
CA ALA A 250 -10.44 -24.21 -9.57
C ALA A 250 -11.77 -23.43 -9.66
N GLN A 251 -12.05 -22.50 -8.74
CA GLN A 251 -13.17 -21.55 -8.85
C GLN A 251 -13.02 -20.65 -10.09
N LYS A 252 -11.81 -20.10 -10.32
CA LYS A 252 -11.45 -19.26 -11.48
C LYS A 252 -11.65 -19.94 -12.85
N GLY A 253 -11.65 -21.27 -12.90
CA GLY A 253 -11.78 -22.02 -14.15
C GLY A 253 -10.58 -22.91 -14.51
N CYS A 254 -9.54 -22.94 -13.68
CA CYS A 254 -8.36 -23.76 -13.91
C CYS A 254 -8.65 -25.24 -13.64
N ILE A 255 -7.82 -26.14 -14.19
CA ILE A 255 -7.81 -27.57 -13.88
C ILE A 255 -6.64 -27.82 -12.93
N VAL A 256 -6.91 -28.34 -11.74
CA VAL A 256 -5.93 -28.38 -10.65
C VAL A 256 -5.59 -29.82 -10.27
N TYR A 257 -4.30 -30.14 -10.29
CA TYR A 257 -3.74 -31.33 -9.66
C TYR A 257 -3.08 -30.87 -8.37
N ALA A 258 -3.52 -31.41 -7.23
CA ALA A 258 -3.13 -30.94 -5.91
C ALA A 258 -2.66 -32.12 -5.05
N ASN A 259 -1.44 -32.04 -4.51
CA ASN A 259 -0.83 -33.07 -3.68
C ASN A 259 -0.38 -32.49 -2.34
N ASP A 260 -0.49 -33.29 -1.28
CA ASP A 260 0.08 -32.99 0.03
C ASP A 260 0.40 -34.30 0.75
N LEU A 261 1.44 -34.32 1.59
CA LEU A 261 1.87 -35.52 2.30
C LEU A 261 0.97 -35.83 3.52
N ASN A 262 0.36 -34.80 4.12
CA ASN A 262 -0.52 -34.99 5.28
C ASN A 262 -1.90 -35.53 4.82
N PRO A 263 -2.33 -36.72 5.31
CA PRO A 263 -3.63 -37.28 4.92
C PRO A 263 -4.81 -36.41 5.35
N ASP A 264 -4.70 -35.68 6.47
CA ASP A 264 -5.74 -34.76 6.94
C ASP A 264 -5.77 -33.44 6.15
N SER A 265 -4.62 -32.95 5.67
CA SER A 265 -4.60 -31.88 4.65
C SER A 265 -5.44 -32.28 3.44
N ILE A 266 -5.26 -33.51 2.95
CA ILE A 266 -5.99 -34.04 1.79
C ILE A 266 -7.46 -34.37 2.11
N ARG A 267 -7.77 -34.76 3.35
CA ARG A 267 -9.16 -34.87 3.85
C ARG A 267 -9.88 -33.54 3.74
N TYR A 268 -9.27 -32.47 4.26
CA TYR A 268 -9.85 -31.13 4.22
C TYR A 268 -9.83 -30.51 2.82
N LEU A 269 -8.81 -30.75 1.99
CA LEU A 269 -8.80 -30.33 0.57
C LEU A 269 -10.03 -30.87 -0.18
N LYS A 270 -10.40 -32.14 0.02
CA LYS A 270 -11.58 -32.75 -0.60
C LYS A 270 -12.88 -32.13 -0.08
N ILE A 271 -13.02 -32.01 1.26
CA ILE A 271 -14.16 -31.32 1.90
C ILE A 271 -14.30 -29.88 1.39
N ASN A 272 -13.19 -29.18 1.17
CA ASN A 272 -13.17 -27.81 0.68
C ASN A 272 -13.50 -27.73 -0.81
N ALA A 273 -13.05 -28.67 -1.63
CA ALA A 273 -13.44 -28.75 -3.03
C ALA A 273 -14.95 -28.98 -3.20
N GLU A 274 -15.54 -29.87 -2.40
CA GLU A 274 -17.00 -30.10 -2.37
C GLU A 274 -17.76 -28.88 -1.82
N THR A 275 -17.32 -28.29 -0.71
CA THR A 275 -17.93 -27.09 -0.09
C THR A 275 -17.97 -25.91 -1.07
N ASN A 276 -16.92 -25.75 -1.87
CA ASN A 276 -16.80 -24.68 -2.87
C ASN A 276 -17.33 -25.07 -4.27
N LYS A 277 -17.82 -26.30 -4.45
CA LYS A 277 -18.41 -26.82 -5.71
C LYS A 277 -17.42 -26.83 -6.87
N VAL A 278 -16.18 -27.24 -6.59
CA VAL A 278 -15.06 -27.35 -7.53
C VAL A 278 -14.38 -28.73 -7.49
N ASP A 279 -15.01 -29.71 -6.82
CA ASP A 279 -14.65 -31.13 -6.81
C ASP A 279 -14.41 -31.69 -8.22
N ASN A 280 -15.17 -31.22 -9.20
CA ASN A 280 -15.05 -31.63 -10.61
C ASN A 280 -13.83 -31.03 -11.34
N ARG A 281 -13.00 -30.23 -10.68
CA ARG A 281 -11.79 -29.58 -11.22
C ARG A 281 -10.52 -29.83 -10.40
N VAL A 282 -10.64 -30.30 -9.15
CA VAL A 282 -9.50 -30.55 -8.25
C VAL A 282 -9.25 -32.06 -8.14
N ARG A 283 -8.11 -32.52 -8.67
CA ARG A 283 -7.62 -33.90 -8.50
C ARG A 283 -6.65 -33.94 -7.31
N ALA A 284 -7.11 -34.52 -6.20
CA ALA A 284 -6.36 -34.56 -4.93
C ALA A 284 -5.56 -35.87 -4.74
N TYR A 285 -4.26 -35.75 -4.47
CA TYR A 285 -3.29 -36.83 -4.29
C TYR A 285 -2.67 -36.78 -2.89
N ASN A 286 -2.28 -37.94 -2.34
CA ASN A 286 -1.60 -38.05 -1.04
C ASN A 286 -0.39 -38.97 -1.17
N ILE A 287 0.68 -38.45 -1.79
CA ILE A 287 1.94 -39.17 -2.05
C ILE A 287 3.13 -38.22 -1.93
N ASP A 288 4.35 -38.76 -1.94
CA ASP A 288 5.58 -37.95 -2.07
C ASP A 288 5.53 -37.07 -3.33
N ALA A 289 5.98 -35.82 -3.19
CA ALA A 289 5.88 -34.81 -4.24
C ALA A 289 6.76 -35.10 -5.47
N ARG A 290 7.89 -35.82 -5.34
CA ARG A 290 8.69 -36.25 -6.50
C ARG A 290 7.96 -37.35 -7.27
N LYS A 291 7.40 -38.33 -6.57
CA LYS A 291 6.55 -39.37 -7.17
C LYS A 291 5.32 -38.78 -7.86
N PHE A 292 4.69 -37.78 -7.25
CA PHE A 292 3.54 -37.06 -7.82
C PHE A 292 3.87 -36.42 -9.17
N ILE A 293 4.87 -35.54 -9.25
CA ILE A 293 5.20 -34.86 -10.52
C ILE A 293 5.75 -35.83 -11.57
N SER A 294 6.49 -36.87 -11.15
CA SER A 294 6.97 -37.94 -12.03
C SER A 294 5.82 -38.73 -12.67
N GLN A 295 4.84 -39.17 -11.88
CA GLN A 295 3.64 -39.86 -12.39
C GLN A 295 2.80 -38.94 -13.28
N LEU A 296 2.67 -37.66 -12.93
CA LEU A 296 1.88 -36.69 -13.67
C LEU A 296 2.45 -36.38 -15.07
N MET A 297 3.77 -36.44 -15.25
CA MET A 297 4.46 -36.16 -16.52
C MET A 297 4.84 -37.42 -17.30
N THR A 298 4.48 -38.62 -16.83
CA THR A 298 4.81 -39.88 -17.52
C THR A 298 3.98 -40.04 -18.80
N VAL A 299 4.67 -40.24 -19.93
CA VAL A 299 4.05 -40.50 -21.23
C VAL A 299 3.67 -41.99 -21.34
N PRO A 300 2.42 -42.35 -21.73
CA PRO A 300 2.07 -43.73 -22.02
C PRO A 300 2.82 -44.27 -23.25
N ASN A 301 3.46 -45.43 -23.13
CA ASN A 301 4.12 -46.10 -24.25
C ASN A 301 3.09 -46.60 -25.28
N SER A 302 3.41 -46.48 -26.58
CA SER A 302 2.52 -46.91 -27.68
C SER A 302 2.53 -48.41 -27.97
N ASP A 303 3.49 -49.14 -27.40
CA ASP A 303 3.86 -50.49 -27.85
C ASP A 303 3.33 -51.61 -26.93
N GLU A 304 2.37 -51.30 -26.05
CA GLU A 304 1.56 -52.30 -25.35
C GLU A 304 0.10 -52.26 -25.84
N LYS A 305 -0.25 -53.26 -26.67
CA LYS A 305 -1.61 -53.56 -27.11
C LYS A 305 -1.90 -55.07 -26.99
N SER A 306 -2.17 -55.54 -25.79
CA SER A 306 -3.05 -56.69 -25.55
C SER A 306 -3.46 -56.80 -24.08
N ASP A 307 -4.71 -56.40 -23.81
CA ASP A 307 -5.67 -56.84 -22.80
C ASP A 307 -5.26 -57.37 -21.40
N SER A 308 -6.12 -56.99 -20.44
CA SER A 308 -6.41 -57.59 -19.12
C SER A 308 -5.47 -57.33 -17.91
N ASP A 309 -6.13 -56.86 -16.85
CA ASP A 309 -5.83 -57.03 -15.42
C ASP A 309 -4.52 -56.49 -14.81
N ILE A 310 -4.43 -55.15 -14.70
CA ILE A 310 -3.87 -54.53 -13.47
C ILE A 310 -5.02 -54.29 -12.48
N SER A 311 -5.16 -55.21 -11.53
CA SER A 311 -6.11 -55.11 -10.42
C SER A 311 -5.46 -54.46 -9.19
N MET A 312 -5.70 -53.16 -8.96
CA MET A 312 -5.54 -52.58 -7.62
C MET A 312 -6.63 -51.53 -7.28
N LEU A 313 -7.41 -51.86 -6.25
CA LEU A 313 -7.86 -51.01 -5.14
C LEU A 313 -8.33 -49.57 -5.51
N LYS A 314 -9.60 -49.19 -5.38
CA LYS A 314 -10.75 -49.84 -4.72
C LYS A 314 -10.61 -50.14 -3.21
N THR A 315 -10.02 -49.21 -2.46
CA THR A 315 -10.35 -48.99 -1.03
C THR A 315 -11.26 -47.77 -0.88
N GLY A 316 -12.55 -47.99 -1.17
CA GLY A 316 -13.60 -47.02 -0.89
C GLY A 316 -14.20 -47.27 0.49
N GLU A 317 -13.50 -46.92 1.56
CA GLU A 317 -14.11 -46.94 2.90
C GLU A 317 -15.03 -45.72 3.06
N LYS A 318 -16.32 -46.01 3.25
CA LYS A 318 -17.29 -45.03 3.73
C LYS A 318 -17.14 -44.93 5.24
N CYS A 319 -16.66 -43.81 5.76
CA CYS A 319 -16.81 -43.48 7.18
C CYS A 319 -18.30 -43.19 7.49
N ASN A 320 -19.10 -44.24 7.61
CA ASN A 320 -20.39 -44.18 8.28
C ASN A 320 -20.15 -43.97 9.78
N VAL A 321 -20.83 -43.00 10.37
CA VAL A 321 -20.77 -42.74 11.82
C VAL A 321 -21.55 -43.84 12.57
N GLN A 322 -20.87 -44.67 13.37
CA GLN A 322 -21.53 -45.45 14.43
C GLN A 322 -20.59 -45.98 15.53
N GLY A 323 -20.60 -45.28 16.67
CA GLY A 323 -20.65 -45.81 18.04
C GLY A 323 -19.68 -46.91 18.56
N ASN A 324 -18.83 -46.47 19.50
CA ASN A 324 -18.52 -47.10 20.80
C ASN A 324 -17.57 -48.31 20.96
N GLN A 325 -16.70 -48.12 21.98
CA GLN A 325 -16.15 -49.06 22.98
C GLN A 325 -14.88 -49.87 22.68
N GLU A 326 -14.10 -50.04 23.77
CA GLU A 326 -12.75 -50.64 23.85
C GLU A 326 -12.76 -52.18 23.87
N PRO A 327 -11.60 -52.80 23.63
CA PRO A 327 -11.13 -53.82 24.57
C PRO A 327 -9.65 -53.67 25.00
N LYS A 328 -9.24 -54.47 26.00
CA LYS A 328 -7.99 -54.30 26.76
C LYS A 328 -6.81 -55.16 26.28
N SER A 329 -5.61 -54.61 26.48
CA SER A 329 -4.33 -55.26 26.88
C SER A 329 -4.27 -56.78 27.01
N GLU A 330 -3.29 -57.42 26.33
CA GLU A 330 -2.27 -58.38 26.84
C GLU A 330 -1.49 -59.00 25.64
N ASN A 331 -0.27 -59.55 25.73
CA ASN A 331 0.89 -59.36 26.63
C ASN A 331 2.15 -59.94 25.89
N GLY A 332 3.37 -59.46 26.17
CA GLY A 332 4.58 -59.96 25.47
C GLY A 332 5.91 -59.38 25.96
N ARG A 333 6.81 -60.23 26.47
CA ARG A 333 8.05 -59.83 27.16
C ARG A 333 9.31 -60.00 26.30
N LEU A 334 10.30 -59.14 26.57
CA LEU A 334 11.73 -59.48 26.60
C LEU A 334 12.42 -58.61 27.66
N ALA A 335 13.37 -59.16 28.42
CA ALA A 335 13.97 -58.48 29.58
C ALA A 335 15.37 -59.02 29.93
N VAL A 336 16.23 -58.13 30.47
CA VAL A 336 17.47 -58.40 31.23
C VAL A 336 17.58 -57.22 32.22
N GLU A 337 17.47 -57.34 33.57
CA GLU A 337 18.36 -57.97 34.57
C GLU A 337 19.71 -57.25 34.80
N VAL A 338 20.26 -57.02 36.01
CA VAL A 338 19.83 -57.27 37.43
C VAL A 338 20.34 -56.13 38.34
N LYS A 339 19.65 -55.80 39.44
CA LYS A 339 20.28 -55.75 40.80
C LYS A 339 19.27 -55.78 41.96
N GLU A 340 19.71 -56.35 43.08
CA GLU A 340 18.94 -56.79 44.27
C GLU A 340 18.68 -55.63 45.29
N VAL A 341 17.56 -55.51 46.05
CA VAL A 341 16.78 -56.45 46.92
C VAL A 341 17.41 -56.62 48.32
N PRO A 342 16.66 -56.79 49.45
CA PRO A 342 15.20 -56.73 49.70
C PRO A 342 14.80 -55.42 50.46
N ASP A 343 13.69 -55.19 51.19
CA ASP A 343 12.44 -55.91 51.58
C ASP A 343 11.29 -54.85 51.78
N THR A 344 10.16 -54.91 52.54
CA THR A 344 9.59 -55.81 53.59
C THR A 344 8.05 -55.67 53.69
N VAL A 345 7.33 -56.80 53.93
CA VAL A 345 6.27 -57.07 54.96
C VAL A 345 5.17 -56.00 55.29
N ILE A 346 3.83 -56.27 55.31
CA ILE A 346 3.03 -57.48 54.96
C ILE A 346 1.48 -57.24 54.90
N SER A 347 0.75 -57.89 53.96
CA SER A 347 -0.68 -58.37 54.03
C SER A 347 -1.88 -57.37 54.21
N ASN A 348 -3.19 -57.65 53.98
CA ASN A 348 -3.97 -58.72 53.29
C ASN A 348 -5.48 -58.32 53.11
N ARG A 349 -6.20 -58.87 52.08
CA ARG A 349 -7.57 -59.51 52.00
C ARG A 349 -8.77 -59.05 52.89
N ASP A 350 -10.09 -59.27 52.67
CA ASP A 350 -11.07 -59.81 51.66
C ASP A 350 -12.51 -59.57 52.26
N ALA A 351 -13.73 -59.72 51.67
CA ALA A 351 -14.34 -59.72 50.31
C ALA A 351 -15.92 -59.86 50.41
N LEU A 352 -16.65 -59.98 49.27
CA LEU A 352 -18.01 -60.61 49.06
C LEU A 352 -19.40 -59.88 49.25
N GLN A 353 -20.12 -59.72 48.11
CA GLN A 353 -21.52 -60.12 47.72
C GLN A 353 -22.87 -59.43 48.11
N ALA A 354 -23.69 -59.20 47.03
CA ALA A 354 -25.17 -59.38 46.83
C ALA A 354 -26.23 -58.51 47.58
N SER A 355 -27.51 -58.29 47.13
CA SER A 355 -28.28 -58.25 45.83
C SER A 355 -29.80 -57.91 46.15
N SER A 356 -30.87 -57.71 45.32
CA SER A 356 -31.20 -57.63 43.86
C SER A 356 -32.68 -57.12 43.64
N ARG A 357 -33.11 -56.81 42.37
CA ARG A 357 -34.52 -56.76 41.80
C ARG A 357 -35.50 -55.63 42.24
N ASN A 358 -36.60 -55.22 41.53
CA ASN A 358 -37.10 -55.27 40.11
C ASN A 358 -38.40 -54.40 39.93
N ALA A 359 -38.75 -54.00 38.67
CA ALA A 359 -40.13 -53.75 38.09
C ALA A 359 -40.99 -52.52 38.60
N ASP A 360 -41.99 -51.90 37.93
CA ASP A 360 -42.56 -51.76 36.53
C ASP A 360 -43.73 -50.69 36.54
N SER A 361 -44.49 -50.20 35.53
CA SER A 361 -44.57 -50.18 34.03
C SER A 361 -45.64 -49.13 33.51
N SER A 362 -45.99 -49.12 32.20
CA SER A 362 -47.27 -48.64 31.53
C SER A 362 -47.39 -47.22 30.85
N VAL A 363 -48.22 -47.12 29.78
CA VAL A 363 -48.54 -46.02 28.79
C VAL A 363 -49.83 -46.39 27.97
N PRO A 364 -50.40 -45.70 26.92
CA PRO A 364 -50.15 -44.44 26.15
C PRO A 364 -51.41 -43.47 26.13
N PRO A 365 -52.19 -43.05 25.07
CA PRO A 365 -52.02 -42.75 23.61
C PRO A 365 -52.79 -41.52 22.93
N VAL A 366 -52.20 -40.94 21.85
CA VAL A 366 -52.80 -40.50 20.53
C VAL A 366 -53.90 -39.37 20.37
N LYS A 367 -53.68 -38.41 19.41
CA LYS A 367 -54.65 -37.98 18.34
C LYS A 367 -54.10 -36.98 17.25
N ARG A 368 -54.86 -36.85 16.13
CA ARG A 368 -54.73 -36.02 14.88
C ARG A 368 -56.13 -36.04 14.16
N PRO A 369 -56.43 -35.39 12.99
CA PRO A 369 -55.91 -34.19 12.27
C PRO A 369 -57.04 -33.18 11.86
N SER A 370 -56.74 -32.11 11.07
CA SER A 370 -57.63 -31.53 10.01
C SER A 370 -57.01 -30.31 9.27
N ASP A 371 -57.16 -30.26 7.94
CA ASP A 371 -57.68 -29.20 7.02
C ASP A 371 -57.70 -27.69 7.40
N SER A 372 -57.86 -26.69 6.50
CA SER A 372 -57.46 -26.45 5.08
C SER A 372 -57.94 -25.05 4.62
N CYS A 373 -57.24 -24.41 3.67
CA CYS A 373 -57.71 -23.33 2.76
C CYS A 373 -58.22 -21.95 3.28
N GLN A 374 -57.57 -20.90 2.75
CA GLN A 374 -58.09 -19.69 2.05
C GLN A 374 -59.24 -18.83 2.62
N SER A 375 -59.12 -17.52 2.37
CA SER A 375 -60.24 -16.63 2.05
C SER A 375 -59.87 -15.73 0.85
N GLU A 376 -60.62 -15.81 -0.24
CA GLU A 376 -60.46 -15.01 -1.46
C GLU A 376 -61.46 -13.84 -1.48
N ASN A 377 -61.19 -12.77 -2.24
CA ASN A 377 -62.04 -12.34 -3.37
C ASN A 377 -61.49 -11.10 -4.10
N GLU A 378 -61.87 -10.96 -5.38
CA GLU A 378 -61.32 -10.02 -6.37
C GLU A 378 -62.43 -9.18 -7.08
N SER A 379 -62.12 -8.70 -8.31
CA SER A 379 -62.99 -8.23 -9.40
C SER A 379 -63.41 -6.74 -9.37
N VAL A 380 -63.71 -6.06 -10.49
CA VAL A 380 -64.00 -6.40 -11.92
C VAL A 380 -63.30 -5.35 -12.81
N ASP A 381 -62.74 -5.53 -14.03
CA ASP A 381 -62.65 -6.60 -15.06
C ASP A 381 -61.24 -6.54 -15.75
N GLY A 382 -60.88 -7.15 -16.90
CA GLY A 382 -61.64 -8.00 -17.84
C GLY A 382 -60.84 -8.55 -19.03
N THR A 383 -61.44 -9.54 -19.71
CA THR A 383 -61.12 -10.25 -20.99
C THR A 383 -60.18 -9.58 -22.01
N SER A 384 -59.38 -10.28 -22.86
CA SER A 384 -59.19 -11.72 -23.20
C SER A 384 -57.84 -11.90 -23.98
N ALA A 385 -57.35 -13.06 -24.45
CA ALA A 385 -57.94 -14.38 -24.71
C ALA A 385 -56.94 -15.57 -24.62
N PHE A 386 -57.51 -16.79 -24.66
CA PHE A 386 -56.89 -18.11 -24.49
C PHE A 386 -55.86 -18.55 -25.55
N VAL A 387 -54.87 -19.37 -25.12
CA VAL A 387 -54.70 -20.76 -25.61
C VAL A 387 -54.33 -21.66 -24.42
N ALA A 388 -54.83 -22.91 -24.41
CA ALA A 388 -54.66 -23.84 -23.29
C ALA A 388 -53.31 -24.57 -23.25
N GLY A 389 -52.81 -24.91 -22.06
CA GLY A 389 -51.55 -25.61 -21.84
C GLY A 389 -51.68 -27.13 -21.63
N ARG A 390 -50.54 -27.83 -21.57
CA ARG A 390 -50.42 -29.21 -21.05
C ARG A 390 -49.08 -29.43 -20.36
N ARG A 391 -49.10 -29.98 -19.13
CA ARG A 391 -47.89 -30.40 -18.42
C ARG A 391 -47.27 -31.64 -19.12
N LYS A 392 -46.03 -31.51 -19.57
CA LYS A 392 -45.08 -32.64 -19.73
C LYS A 392 -43.69 -32.13 -19.33
N GLY A 393 -42.93 -32.96 -18.61
CA GLY A 393 -41.64 -32.54 -18.05
C GLY A 393 -40.58 -32.31 -19.13
N SER A 394 -39.80 -31.25 -18.98
CA SER A 394 -38.53 -31.09 -19.68
C SER A 394 -37.39 -31.15 -18.66
N LYS A 395 -36.30 -31.82 -19.04
CA LYS A 395 -35.13 -32.01 -18.17
C LYS A 395 -34.43 -30.67 -18.01
N THR A 396 -34.29 -30.15 -16.78
CA THR A 396 -33.26 -29.15 -16.49
C THR A 396 -31.91 -29.82 -16.77
N LYS A 397 -31.39 -29.52 -17.96
CA LYS A 397 -30.23 -30.19 -18.55
C LYS A 397 -29.01 -29.83 -17.72
N ARG A 398 -28.68 -30.68 -16.73
CA ARG A 398 -27.44 -30.62 -15.94
C ARG A 398 -26.30 -30.45 -16.94
N MET A 399 -25.77 -29.23 -17.04
CA MET A 399 -24.56 -29.00 -17.82
C MET A 399 -23.46 -29.73 -17.08
N ARG A 400 -23.16 -30.95 -17.55
CA ARG A 400 -21.83 -31.50 -17.42
C ARG A 400 -20.90 -30.46 -18.06
N GLY A 401 -20.25 -29.64 -17.22
CA GLY A 401 -18.91 -29.18 -17.56
C GLY A 401 -18.08 -30.41 -17.91
N PRO A 402 -17.06 -30.28 -18.79
CA PRO A 402 -16.33 -31.43 -19.28
C PRO A 402 -15.88 -32.30 -18.11
N GLU A 403 -16.28 -33.58 -18.14
CA GLU A 403 -15.58 -34.61 -17.36
C GLU A 403 -14.11 -34.51 -17.77
N ILE A 404 -13.16 -34.60 -16.82
CA ILE A 404 -11.74 -34.31 -17.07
C ILE A 404 -11.13 -35.37 -18.00
N SER A 405 -11.38 -35.20 -19.29
CA SER A 405 -11.14 -36.16 -20.37
C SER A 405 -9.66 -36.15 -20.74
N ASN A 406 -8.88 -36.95 -20.02
CA ASN A 406 -7.46 -37.20 -20.23
C ASN A 406 -6.68 -35.95 -20.68
N VAL A 407 -6.75 -34.89 -19.85
CA VAL A 407 -5.84 -33.75 -19.94
C VAL A 407 -4.42 -34.30 -19.78
N LYS A 408 -3.69 -34.36 -20.89
CA LYS A 408 -2.37 -34.97 -20.97
C LYS A 408 -1.33 -34.00 -20.41
N THR A 409 -1.09 -34.09 -19.11
CA THR A 409 -0.12 -33.26 -18.39
C THR A 409 1.31 -33.42 -18.90
N TRP A 410 1.64 -34.56 -19.53
CA TRP A 410 2.90 -34.76 -20.26
C TRP A 410 3.01 -34.01 -21.60
N GLU A 411 1.92 -33.44 -22.13
CA GLU A 411 1.94 -32.57 -23.32
C GLU A 411 1.92 -31.08 -22.97
N HIS A 412 1.35 -30.68 -21.82
CA HIS A 412 1.36 -29.29 -21.32
C HIS A 412 0.97 -29.15 -19.84
N VAL A 413 1.60 -28.20 -19.13
CA VAL A 413 1.22 -27.64 -17.83
C VAL A 413 1.62 -26.16 -17.80
N ASP A 414 0.77 -25.28 -17.28
CA ASP A 414 1.02 -23.83 -17.24
C ASP A 414 1.83 -23.40 -16.01
N HIS A 415 1.47 -23.94 -14.84
CA HIS A 415 1.99 -23.51 -13.54
C HIS A 415 2.21 -24.69 -12.58
N VAL A 416 3.34 -24.68 -11.87
CA VAL A 416 3.65 -25.62 -10.78
C VAL A 416 3.93 -24.83 -9.51
N ILE A 417 3.27 -25.16 -8.40
CA ILE A 417 3.38 -24.44 -7.11
C ILE A 417 4.09 -25.31 -6.09
N MET A 418 5.10 -24.75 -5.43
CA MET A 418 5.84 -25.41 -4.34
C MET A 418 5.87 -24.54 -3.07
N ASN A 419 4.74 -24.46 -2.37
CA ASN A 419 4.57 -23.65 -1.13
C ASN A 419 5.18 -24.29 0.13
N LEU A 420 6.48 -24.63 0.08
CA LEU A 420 7.16 -25.28 1.20
C LEU A 420 8.52 -24.61 1.52
N PRO A 421 8.53 -23.35 1.99
CA PRO A 421 9.71 -22.46 1.98
C PRO A 421 10.96 -22.93 2.74
N ALA A 422 10.87 -23.93 3.61
CA ALA A 422 12.05 -24.53 4.24
C ALA A 422 12.82 -25.52 3.33
N SER A 423 12.20 -25.99 2.24
CA SER A 423 12.71 -27.16 1.50
C SER A 423 12.31 -27.24 0.02
N ALA A 424 11.44 -26.37 -0.52
CA ALA A 424 10.94 -26.47 -1.90
C ALA A 424 12.06 -26.49 -2.97
N LEU A 425 13.13 -25.70 -2.79
CA LEU A 425 14.31 -25.70 -3.67
C LEU A 425 14.93 -27.10 -3.82
N GLN A 426 14.84 -27.95 -2.78
CA GLN A 426 15.37 -29.31 -2.80
C GLN A 426 14.57 -30.24 -3.72
N PHE A 427 13.31 -29.89 -4.07
CA PHE A 427 12.43 -30.65 -4.96
C PHE A 427 12.55 -30.22 -6.44
N LEU A 428 13.40 -29.23 -6.75
CA LEU A 428 13.73 -28.88 -8.15
C LEU A 428 14.46 -30.03 -8.88
N ASP A 429 15.07 -30.95 -8.13
CA ASP A 429 15.65 -32.19 -8.64
C ASP A 429 14.64 -33.07 -9.40
N ALA A 430 13.35 -33.00 -9.05
CA ALA A 430 12.28 -33.77 -9.66
C ALA A 430 11.97 -33.39 -11.12
N PHE A 431 12.39 -32.19 -11.57
CA PHE A 431 12.16 -31.70 -12.92
C PHE A 431 13.31 -32.06 -13.90
N ARG A 432 14.43 -32.60 -13.40
CA ARG A 432 15.60 -33.00 -14.20
C ARG A 432 15.21 -34.02 -15.29
N GLY A 433 15.22 -33.59 -16.55
CA GLY A 433 14.86 -34.43 -17.69
C GLY A 433 13.38 -34.81 -17.78
N LEU A 434 12.51 -34.22 -16.96
CA LEU A 434 11.11 -34.61 -16.83
C LEU A 434 10.26 -34.29 -18.07
N ILE A 435 10.55 -33.19 -18.77
CA ILE A 435 9.78 -32.72 -19.93
C ILE A 435 10.34 -33.35 -21.22
N GLN A 436 9.63 -34.35 -21.74
CA GLN A 436 9.96 -34.99 -23.01
C GLN A 436 9.56 -34.13 -24.20
N ARG A 437 10.51 -33.39 -24.79
CA ARG A 437 10.31 -32.48 -25.94
C ARG A 437 9.61 -33.08 -27.17
N LYS A 438 9.61 -34.42 -27.33
CA LYS A 438 8.85 -35.12 -28.39
C LYS A 438 7.33 -34.98 -28.25
N TYR A 439 6.83 -34.83 -27.01
CA TYR A 439 5.41 -34.82 -26.68
C TYR A 439 4.94 -33.47 -26.11
N TRP A 440 5.85 -32.63 -25.63
CA TRP A 440 5.51 -31.30 -25.11
C TRP A 440 5.08 -30.34 -26.23
N THR A 441 3.87 -29.78 -26.12
CA THR A 441 3.22 -28.98 -27.17
C THR A 441 3.13 -27.49 -26.87
N GLY A 442 3.21 -27.08 -25.59
CA GLY A 442 3.04 -25.69 -25.16
C GLY A 442 4.31 -24.97 -24.74
N SER A 443 4.18 -23.81 -24.09
CA SER A 443 5.30 -23.20 -23.35
C SER A 443 5.73 -24.10 -22.18
N LEU A 444 6.95 -23.93 -21.70
CA LEU A 444 7.37 -24.58 -20.46
C LEU A 444 6.58 -24.01 -19.27
N PRO A 445 6.34 -24.82 -18.21
CA PRO A 445 5.61 -24.36 -17.04
C PRO A 445 6.39 -23.26 -16.32
N TRP A 446 5.65 -22.34 -15.69
CA TRP A 446 6.19 -21.53 -14.62
C TRP A 446 6.31 -22.36 -13.34
N ILE A 447 7.51 -22.44 -12.77
CA ILE A 447 7.71 -23.04 -11.44
C ILE A 447 7.69 -21.91 -10.40
N HIS A 448 6.81 -22.02 -9.40
CA HIS A 448 6.64 -21.05 -8.31
C HIS A 448 7.21 -21.64 -7.01
N CYS A 449 8.50 -21.43 -6.77
CA CYS A 449 9.24 -22.04 -5.67
C CYS A 449 9.34 -21.09 -4.47
N TYR A 450 8.63 -21.37 -3.39
CA TYR A 450 8.74 -20.60 -2.14
C TYR A 450 10.03 -20.94 -1.41
N CYS A 451 10.69 -19.95 -0.81
CA CYS A 451 11.94 -20.13 -0.08
C CYS A 451 12.04 -19.19 1.14
N PHE A 452 12.82 -19.60 2.14
CA PHE A 452 13.36 -18.69 3.15
C PHE A 452 14.74 -18.21 2.70
N ILE A 453 15.03 -16.95 2.97
CA ILE A 453 16.34 -16.33 2.77
C ILE A 453 16.77 -15.72 4.10
N ARG A 454 17.92 -16.16 4.62
CA ARG A 454 18.59 -15.58 5.80
C ARG A 454 19.28 -14.27 5.43
N ALA A 455 19.57 -13.42 6.42
CA ALA A 455 20.29 -12.16 6.19
C ALA A 455 21.70 -12.30 5.56
N ILE A 456 22.29 -13.51 5.52
CA ILE A 456 23.59 -13.80 4.89
C ILE A 456 23.47 -14.52 3.53
N GLU A 457 22.26 -14.83 3.07
CA GLU A 457 21.99 -15.56 1.82
C GLU A 457 21.51 -14.55 0.77
N THR A 458 22.15 -14.52 -0.41
CA THR A 458 21.79 -13.59 -1.49
C THR A 458 20.82 -14.21 -2.50
N GLN A 459 20.31 -13.42 -3.45
CA GLN A 459 19.41 -13.96 -4.49
C GLN A 459 20.17 -14.89 -5.44
N GLU A 460 21.42 -14.54 -5.75
CA GLU A 460 22.35 -15.27 -6.60
C GLU A 460 22.72 -16.63 -5.97
N TYR A 461 22.84 -16.69 -4.63
CA TYR A 461 22.94 -17.96 -3.93
C TYR A 461 21.70 -18.83 -4.13
N ILE A 462 20.49 -18.27 -3.99
CA ILE A 462 19.24 -19.01 -4.20
C ILE A 462 19.09 -19.46 -5.67
N ILE A 463 19.46 -18.62 -6.64
CA ILE A 463 19.54 -18.99 -8.06
C ILE A 463 20.52 -20.16 -8.23
N SER A 464 21.74 -20.08 -7.70
CA SER A 464 22.73 -21.16 -7.83
C SER A 464 22.26 -22.50 -7.24
N VAL A 465 21.48 -22.46 -6.15
CA VAL A 465 20.84 -23.64 -5.56
C VAL A 465 19.70 -24.15 -6.45
N ALA A 466 18.92 -23.26 -7.07
CA ALA A 466 17.84 -23.63 -7.98
C ALA A 466 18.35 -24.19 -9.32
N GLU A 467 19.36 -23.57 -9.93
CA GLU A 467 20.03 -24.04 -11.15
C GLU A 467 20.72 -25.39 -10.93
N SER A 468 21.39 -25.55 -9.79
CA SER A 468 21.93 -26.85 -9.34
C SER A 468 20.81 -27.87 -9.15
N GLY A 469 19.68 -27.46 -8.55
CA GLY A 469 18.46 -28.27 -8.42
C GLY A 469 17.93 -28.77 -9.76
N LEU A 470 17.69 -27.87 -10.72
CA LEU A 470 17.18 -28.19 -12.06
C LEU A 470 18.21 -28.87 -12.99
N ASN A 471 19.51 -28.72 -12.71
CA ASN A 471 20.59 -28.97 -13.66
C ASN A 471 20.38 -28.20 -14.99
N ALA A 472 20.02 -26.92 -14.88
CA ALA A 472 19.70 -26.01 -15.98
C ALA A 472 19.95 -24.56 -15.58
N HIS A 473 20.26 -23.68 -16.53
CA HIS A 473 20.35 -22.24 -16.29
C HIS A 473 18.95 -21.63 -16.18
N ILE A 474 18.73 -20.73 -15.22
CA ILE A 474 17.46 -20.02 -15.04
C ILE A 474 17.58 -18.64 -15.67
N LYS A 475 16.71 -18.33 -16.63
CA LYS A 475 16.71 -17.04 -17.33
C LYS A 475 15.53 -16.19 -16.84
N ASP A 476 15.84 -14.93 -16.49
CA ASP A 476 14.90 -13.97 -15.90
C ASP A 476 14.14 -14.49 -14.65
N PRO A 477 14.85 -14.94 -13.58
CA PRO A 477 14.21 -15.37 -12.33
C PRO A 477 13.51 -14.20 -11.62
N ILE A 478 12.20 -14.34 -11.36
CA ILE A 478 11.39 -13.31 -10.71
C ILE A 478 11.28 -13.61 -9.22
N PHE A 479 11.93 -12.80 -8.37
CA PHE A 479 11.82 -12.93 -6.91
C PHE A 479 10.75 -12.02 -6.33
N HIS A 480 9.68 -12.61 -5.79
CA HIS A 480 8.68 -11.90 -5.00
C HIS A 480 8.97 -12.01 -3.49
N ARG A 481 8.91 -10.88 -2.75
CA ARG A 481 8.97 -10.88 -1.27
C ARG A 481 7.57 -11.11 -0.72
N VAL A 482 7.35 -12.26 -0.09
CA VAL A 482 6.04 -12.66 0.46
C VAL A 482 5.78 -11.95 1.79
N ARG A 483 6.72 -12.06 2.73
CA ARG A 483 6.70 -11.41 4.05
C ARG A 483 8.00 -11.67 4.79
N ASP A 484 8.20 -11.00 5.92
CA ASP A 484 9.23 -11.40 6.88
C ASP A 484 8.68 -12.47 7.85
N VAL A 485 9.58 -13.28 8.41
CA VAL A 485 9.23 -14.49 9.19
C VAL A 485 9.74 -14.44 10.62
N ALA A 486 10.94 -13.88 10.77
CA ALA A 486 11.61 -13.57 12.04
C ALA A 486 12.68 -12.50 11.72
N PRO A 487 13.27 -11.83 12.74
CA PRO A 487 14.49 -11.08 12.54
C PRO A 487 15.52 -11.91 11.76
N ASN A 488 16.15 -11.30 10.74
CA ASN A 488 17.12 -11.93 9.84
C ASN A 488 16.61 -13.13 9.00
N LYS A 489 15.29 -13.31 8.84
CA LYS A 489 14.70 -14.36 7.99
C LYS A 489 13.50 -13.83 7.16
N LYS A 490 13.74 -13.58 5.88
CA LYS A 490 12.74 -13.17 4.88
C LYS A 490 12.12 -14.41 4.20
N MET A 491 10.84 -14.37 3.84
CA MET A 491 10.20 -15.36 2.95
C MET A 491 10.03 -14.75 1.56
N ARG A 492 10.54 -15.44 0.55
CA ARG A 492 10.40 -15.08 -0.86
C ARG A 492 9.78 -16.23 -1.65
N MET A 493 9.43 -15.95 -2.90
CA MET A 493 9.01 -16.93 -3.88
C MET A 493 9.66 -16.59 -5.22
N ALA A 494 10.36 -17.55 -5.81
CA ALA A 494 10.98 -17.45 -7.12
C ALA A 494 10.04 -18.00 -8.19
N GLN A 495 9.77 -17.22 -9.24
CA GLN A 495 9.06 -17.66 -10.45
C GLN A 495 10.06 -17.79 -11.60
N GLU A 496 10.08 -18.95 -12.25
CA GLU A 496 11.06 -19.25 -13.30
C GLU A 496 10.48 -20.05 -14.47
N ARG A 497 11.14 -19.93 -15.63
CA ARG A 497 10.93 -20.77 -16.83
C ARG A 497 12.27 -21.35 -17.27
N VAL A 498 12.31 -22.66 -17.51
CA VAL A 498 13.56 -23.42 -17.68
C VAL A 498 14.06 -23.40 -19.13
N TYR A 499 14.66 -22.29 -19.57
CA TYR A 499 15.14 -22.14 -20.94
C TYR A 499 16.45 -22.91 -21.19
N TRP A 500 16.50 -23.65 -22.30
CA TRP A 500 17.75 -24.14 -22.89
C TRP A 500 18.17 -23.16 -23.99
N GLU A 501 19.38 -22.59 -23.86
CA GLU A 501 19.90 -21.56 -24.77
C GLU A 501 20.31 -22.11 -26.16
N ILE A 502 19.91 -21.40 -27.21
CA ILE A 502 20.68 -21.25 -28.46
C ILE A 502 20.58 -19.78 -28.89
N VAL A 503 21.72 -19.09 -28.88
CA VAL A 503 21.85 -17.70 -29.33
C VAL A 503 21.90 -17.63 -30.86
N LEU A 504 21.00 -16.86 -31.50
CA LEU A 504 21.29 -16.18 -32.78
C LEU A 504 20.25 -15.10 -33.17
N ILE A 505 20.74 -14.01 -33.78
CA ILE A 505 20.03 -12.99 -34.60
C ILE A 505 18.80 -12.27 -33.99
N LEU A 506 19.04 -11.07 -33.43
CA LEU A 506 18.05 -9.97 -33.42
C LEU A 506 18.72 -8.58 -33.52
N VAL A 507 19.65 -8.43 -34.47
CA VAL A 507 20.55 -7.26 -34.59
C VAL A 507 19.98 -6.11 -35.46
N LEU A 508 18.82 -6.27 -36.10
CA LEU A 508 18.34 -5.39 -37.18
C LEU A 508 16.99 -4.69 -36.93
N MET A 509 16.62 -4.41 -35.68
CA MET A 509 15.43 -3.58 -35.35
C MET A 509 15.64 -2.51 -34.28
N ASN A 510 16.86 -1.98 -34.12
CA ASN A 510 17.06 -0.69 -33.45
C ASN A 510 16.74 0.46 -34.41
N MET A 511 15.44 0.74 -34.60
CA MET A 511 14.97 2.03 -35.09
C MET A 511 15.44 3.11 -34.11
N ALA A 512 16.25 4.05 -34.57
CA ALA A 512 16.84 5.08 -33.72
C ALA A 512 15.76 6.04 -33.18
N GLN A 513 15.21 5.73 -32.01
CA GLN A 513 14.28 6.59 -31.30
C GLN A 513 15.03 7.86 -30.87
N LYS A 514 14.76 8.98 -31.55
CA LYS A 514 15.30 10.30 -31.19
C LYS A 514 14.70 10.78 -29.87
N GLY A 515 15.27 10.30 -28.76
CA GLY A 515 15.00 10.87 -27.44
C GLY A 515 15.50 12.32 -27.36
N THR A 516 14.80 13.14 -26.59
CA THR A 516 15.25 14.47 -26.17
C THR A 516 16.57 14.36 -25.37
N SER A 517 17.40 15.40 -25.37
CA SER A 517 18.67 15.34 -24.61
C SER A 517 18.52 15.68 -23.12
N PHE A 518 17.45 16.40 -22.79
CA PHE A 518 17.15 16.95 -21.47
C PHE A 518 16.04 16.17 -20.76
N GLY A 519 16.03 16.24 -19.43
CA GLY A 519 14.99 15.70 -18.56
C GLY A 519 14.18 16.77 -17.85
N VAL A 520 13.44 16.31 -16.84
CA VAL A 520 12.62 17.17 -15.98
C VAL A 520 12.65 16.67 -14.53
N ASN A 521 12.50 17.59 -13.59
CA ASN A 521 12.36 17.32 -12.16
C ASN A 521 10.88 17.15 -11.82
N TRP A 522 10.49 16.04 -11.20
CA TRP A 522 9.15 15.85 -10.66
C TRP A 522 9.23 15.89 -9.13
N GLY A 523 8.87 17.04 -8.57
CA GLY A 523 8.64 17.24 -7.14
C GLY A 523 7.23 16.81 -6.74
N THR A 524 7.08 16.37 -5.49
CA THR A 524 5.86 15.75 -4.96
C THR A 524 5.22 16.55 -3.83
N MET A 525 5.72 17.76 -3.53
CA MET A 525 5.23 18.63 -2.44
C MET A 525 3.93 19.36 -2.84
N ALA A 526 2.89 18.60 -3.18
CA ALA A 526 1.55 19.10 -3.48
C ALA A 526 0.51 18.58 -2.48
N THR A 527 -0.46 19.42 -2.10
CA THR A 527 -1.56 19.05 -1.20
C THR A 527 -2.49 18.02 -1.87
N HIS A 528 -2.72 18.16 -3.18
CA HIS A 528 -3.55 17.29 -4.00
C HIS A 528 -2.78 16.76 -5.21
N GLN A 529 -2.09 15.63 -5.02
CA GLN A 529 -1.27 14.98 -6.04
C GLN A 529 -2.11 14.33 -7.16
N LEU A 530 -1.63 14.42 -8.39
CA LEU A 530 -2.13 13.65 -9.53
C LEU A 530 -1.75 12.15 -9.43
N PRO A 531 -2.58 11.22 -9.94
CA PRO A 531 -2.23 9.80 -10.01
C PRO A 531 -0.91 9.55 -10.78
N PRO A 532 0.09 8.85 -10.20
CA PRO A 532 1.40 8.68 -10.83
C PRO A 532 1.36 8.09 -12.24
N GLU A 533 0.45 7.17 -12.52
CA GLU A 533 0.29 6.55 -13.84
C GLU A 533 -0.12 7.57 -14.91
N LYS A 534 -0.91 8.58 -14.52
CA LYS A 534 -1.31 9.68 -15.40
C LYS A 534 -0.16 10.65 -15.66
N VAL A 535 0.64 10.97 -14.64
CA VAL A 535 1.84 11.81 -14.80
C VAL A 535 2.90 11.10 -15.64
N VAL A 536 3.10 9.79 -15.46
CA VAL A 536 3.98 8.98 -16.31
C VAL A 536 3.48 8.88 -17.76
N LYS A 537 2.16 8.78 -17.99
CA LYS A 537 1.59 8.93 -19.34
C LYS A 537 1.91 10.30 -19.93
N MET A 538 1.69 11.38 -19.19
CA MET A 538 2.00 12.75 -19.62
C MET A 538 3.49 12.92 -19.96
N LEU A 539 4.40 12.39 -19.15
CA LEU A 539 5.85 12.40 -19.43
C LEU A 539 6.16 11.76 -20.79
N LYS A 540 5.59 10.58 -21.07
CA LYS A 540 5.77 9.85 -22.34
C LYS A 540 5.14 10.55 -23.53
N ASP A 541 3.95 11.12 -23.38
CA ASP A 541 3.22 11.80 -24.48
C ASP A 541 3.89 13.12 -24.89
N ASN A 542 4.57 13.78 -23.95
CA ASN A 542 5.46 14.92 -24.19
C ASN A 542 6.87 14.50 -24.67
N GLY A 543 7.23 13.23 -24.57
CA GLY A 543 8.51 12.68 -25.04
C GLY A 543 9.67 12.78 -24.04
N PHE A 544 9.42 13.11 -22.77
CA PHE A 544 10.46 13.12 -21.73
C PHE A 544 11.02 11.71 -21.52
N ASN A 545 12.35 11.59 -21.61
CA ASN A 545 13.12 10.35 -21.46
C ASN A 545 14.09 10.35 -20.27
N LYS A 546 14.21 11.48 -19.56
CA LYS A 546 15.02 11.65 -18.35
C LYS A 546 14.17 12.31 -17.26
N LEU A 547 14.25 11.81 -16.03
CA LEU A 547 13.44 12.23 -14.88
C LEU A 547 14.29 12.28 -13.62
N LYS A 548 14.20 13.37 -12.84
CA LYS A 548 14.74 13.45 -11.48
C LYS A 548 13.60 13.44 -10.46
N LEU A 549 13.73 12.60 -9.43
CA LEU A 549 12.82 12.45 -8.31
C LEU A 549 13.53 12.82 -7.01
N PHE A 550 12.88 13.62 -6.16
CA PHE A 550 13.44 14.06 -4.87
C PHE A 550 13.28 13.05 -3.74
N GLU A 551 12.41 12.06 -3.92
CA GLU A 551 12.16 10.98 -2.96
C GLU A 551 11.87 9.66 -3.69
N ALA A 552 12.03 8.54 -2.99
CA ALA A 552 11.77 7.20 -3.51
C ALA A 552 10.34 6.71 -3.23
N GLU A 553 9.33 7.38 -3.80
CA GLU A 553 7.93 6.95 -3.61
C GLU A 553 7.62 5.67 -4.43
N GLU A 554 7.23 4.60 -3.73
CA GLU A 554 6.85 3.30 -4.30
C GLU A 554 5.84 3.40 -5.45
N LYS A 555 4.81 4.26 -5.34
CA LYS A 555 3.80 4.40 -6.39
C LYS A 555 4.36 5.00 -7.69
N ILE A 556 5.27 5.96 -7.56
CA ILE A 556 5.92 6.62 -8.70
C ILE A 556 6.90 5.65 -9.36
N LEU A 557 7.71 4.96 -8.57
CA LEU A 557 8.64 3.94 -9.07
C LEU A 557 7.89 2.77 -9.75
N ALA A 558 6.77 2.31 -9.18
CA ALA A 558 5.91 1.30 -9.80
C ALA A 558 5.30 1.78 -11.13
N ALA A 559 4.81 3.03 -11.20
CA ALA A 559 4.27 3.61 -12.43
C ALA A 559 5.34 3.77 -13.53
N LEU A 560 6.62 3.96 -13.16
CA LEU A 560 7.75 4.10 -14.08
C LEU A 560 8.28 2.77 -14.63
N MET A 561 7.87 1.61 -14.11
CA MET A 561 8.34 0.31 -14.59
C MET A 561 8.03 0.09 -16.08
N GLY A 562 9.02 -0.39 -16.83
CA GLY A 562 8.90 -0.68 -18.26
C GLY A 562 8.78 0.55 -19.17
N THR A 563 8.88 1.78 -18.63
CA THR A 563 8.78 3.02 -19.43
C THR A 563 10.06 3.38 -20.19
N GLN A 564 11.20 2.80 -19.78
CA GLN A 564 12.57 3.13 -20.22
C GLN A 564 13.05 4.56 -19.90
N ILE A 565 12.25 5.39 -19.21
CA ILE A 565 12.66 6.73 -18.76
C ILE A 565 13.86 6.58 -17.80
N GLU A 566 14.95 7.29 -18.08
CA GLU A 566 16.14 7.34 -17.22
C GLU A 566 15.83 8.09 -15.93
N VAL A 567 16.06 7.47 -14.77
CA VAL A 567 15.74 8.06 -13.46
C VAL A 567 16.99 8.45 -12.68
N MET A 568 17.03 9.68 -12.19
CA MET A 568 17.85 10.11 -11.05
C MET A 568 16.98 10.09 -9.80
N LEU A 569 17.37 9.31 -8.79
CA LEU A 569 16.60 9.08 -7.58
C LEU A 569 17.32 9.67 -6.36
N ALA A 570 16.72 10.61 -5.65
CA ALA A 570 17.40 11.28 -4.54
C ALA A 570 17.26 10.57 -3.18
N VAL A 571 18.33 10.68 -2.39
CA VAL A 571 18.34 10.45 -0.94
C VAL A 571 18.08 11.80 -0.27
N PRO A 572 16.98 11.98 0.49
CA PRO A 572 16.68 13.26 1.14
C PRO A 572 17.77 13.71 2.14
N ASN A 573 17.97 15.03 2.27
CA ASN A 573 19.00 15.62 3.16
C ASN A 573 18.93 15.11 4.61
N VAL A 574 17.71 14.86 5.12
CA VAL A 574 17.49 14.34 6.47
C VAL A 574 18.09 12.94 6.70
N MET A 575 18.25 12.13 5.65
CA MET A 575 18.84 10.79 5.74
C MET A 575 20.37 10.82 5.69
N LEU A 576 21.00 11.94 5.28
CA LEU A 576 22.46 12.01 5.11
C LEU A 576 23.23 11.67 6.39
N GLN A 577 22.70 12.02 7.57
CA GLN A 577 23.36 11.67 8.83
C GLN A 577 23.39 10.15 9.07
N GLU A 578 22.24 9.48 8.93
CA GLU A 578 22.11 8.03 9.05
C GLU A 578 23.00 7.31 8.02
N MET A 579 22.86 7.67 6.74
CA MET A 579 23.61 7.09 5.62
C MET A 579 25.12 7.34 5.72
N SER A 580 25.55 8.39 6.43
CA SER A 580 26.97 8.67 6.69
C SER A 580 27.57 7.85 7.84
N GLN A 581 26.74 7.34 8.75
CA GLN A 581 27.16 6.66 9.97
C GLN A 581 26.98 5.14 9.90
N ASP A 582 25.96 4.65 9.20
CA ASP A 582 25.69 3.23 9.04
C ASP A 582 25.67 2.80 7.55
N PRO A 583 26.70 2.07 7.07
CA PRO A 583 26.69 1.46 5.75
C PRO A 583 25.56 0.44 5.54
N VAL A 584 25.00 -0.15 6.61
CA VAL A 584 23.85 -1.07 6.53
C VAL A 584 22.56 -0.31 6.22
N ALA A 585 22.38 0.91 6.74
CA ALA A 585 21.29 1.79 6.33
C ALA A 585 21.41 2.17 4.85
N ALA A 586 22.61 2.51 4.36
CA ALA A 586 22.86 2.78 2.95
C ALA A 586 22.57 1.57 2.05
N ALA A 587 23.03 0.38 2.45
CA ALA A 587 22.72 -0.87 1.75
C ALA A 587 21.22 -1.21 1.76
N THR A 588 20.52 -0.92 2.86
CA THR A 588 19.07 -1.15 3.00
C THR A 588 18.27 -0.18 2.12
N TRP A 589 18.68 1.10 2.05
CA TRP A 589 18.08 2.07 1.14
C TRP A 589 18.27 1.66 -0.33
N VAL A 590 19.47 1.18 -0.69
CA VAL A 590 19.75 0.66 -2.05
C VAL A 590 18.97 -0.62 -2.36
N ASP A 591 18.85 -1.60 -1.45
CA ASP A 591 18.01 -2.81 -1.61
C ASP A 591 16.55 -2.42 -1.89
N ALA A 592 15.99 -1.53 -1.06
CA ALA A 592 14.60 -1.12 -1.13
C ALA A 592 14.26 -0.24 -2.35
N ASN A 593 15.09 0.78 -2.64
CA ASN A 593 14.71 1.87 -3.54
C ASN A 593 15.39 1.81 -4.92
N VAL A 594 16.46 1.03 -5.07
CA VAL A 594 17.18 0.87 -6.36
C VAL A 594 17.13 -0.57 -6.83
N THR A 595 17.72 -1.51 -6.07
CA THR A 595 17.86 -2.91 -6.49
C THR A 595 16.52 -3.62 -6.68
N SER A 596 15.51 -3.30 -5.87
CA SER A 596 14.14 -3.81 -6.04
C SER A 596 13.45 -3.35 -7.34
N TYR A 597 13.93 -2.26 -7.96
CA TYR A 597 13.34 -1.69 -9.18
C TYR A 597 14.20 -1.86 -10.44
N CYS A 598 15.51 -2.08 -10.34
CA CYS A 598 16.44 -2.25 -11.48
C CYS A 598 16.39 -3.65 -12.14
N SER A 599 15.29 -4.40 -12.02
CA SER A 599 15.10 -5.72 -12.64
C SER A 599 14.75 -5.60 -14.13
N ASN A 600 14.77 -6.73 -14.86
CA ASN A 600 14.39 -6.75 -16.29
C ASN A 600 12.91 -6.34 -16.46
N GLY A 601 12.66 -5.26 -17.19
CA GLY A 601 11.33 -4.63 -17.30
C GLY A 601 10.97 -3.67 -16.16
N GLY A 602 11.89 -3.38 -15.25
CA GLY A 602 11.71 -2.44 -14.14
C GLY A 602 11.97 -0.97 -14.51
N VAL A 603 12.53 -0.20 -13.57
CA VAL A 603 12.85 1.23 -13.71
C VAL A 603 14.30 1.40 -14.17
N ASN A 604 14.51 2.23 -15.19
CA ASN A 604 15.84 2.53 -15.76
C ASN A 604 16.59 3.58 -14.92
N ILE A 605 16.88 3.26 -13.65
CA ILE A 605 17.64 4.16 -12.76
C ILE A 605 19.08 4.29 -13.28
N LYS A 606 19.56 5.53 -13.42
CA LYS A 606 20.94 5.86 -13.83
C LYS A 606 21.76 6.49 -12.71
N TYR A 607 21.11 7.27 -11.85
CA TYR A 607 21.81 8.05 -10.83
C TYR A 607 21.10 7.98 -9.48
N VAL A 608 21.89 8.02 -8.40
CA VAL A 608 21.40 8.28 -7.05
C VAL A 608 21.95 9.62 -6.59
N SER A 609 21.10 10.62 -6.41
CA SER A 609 21.50 11.95 -5.92
C SER A 609 21.48 11.98 -4.40
N VAL A 610 22.67 11.94 -3.79
CA VAL A 610 22.87 11.84 -2.35
C VAL A 610 22.77 13.24 -1.73
N GLY A 611 21.57 13.57 -1.25
CA GLY A 611 21.18 14.91 -0.83
C GLY A 611 20.67 15.77 -2.00
N ASN A 612 20.21 16.98 -1.67
CA ASN A 612 19.99 18.08 -2.62
C ASN A 612 20.52 19.38 -2.01
N GLU A 613 21.50 19.99 -2.66
CA GLU A 613 22.17 21.22 -2.23
C GLU A 613 22.73 21.21 -0.79
N PRO A 614 23.37 20.12 -0.30
CA PRO A 614 23.74 20.00 1.11
C PRO A 614 24.74 21.07 1.62
N PHE A 615 25.43 21.77 0.70
CA PHE A 615 26.46 22.79 0.99
C PHE A 615 25.93 24.24 0.83
N LEU A 616 24.62 24.41 0.57
CA LEU A 616 23.93 25.70 0.47
C LEU A 616 24.11 26.52 1.77
N LYS A 617 24.43 27.82 1.65
CA LYS A 617 24.76 28.68 2.81
C LYS A 617 23.70 28.68 3.92
N THR A 618 22.41 28.58 3.56
CA THR A 618 21.29 28.58 4.52
C THR A 618 21.29 27.39 5.48
N TYR A 619 21.93 26.27 5.12
CA TYR A 619 22.10 25.12 6.02
C TYR A 619 23.22 25.30 7.06
N ASN A 620 23.95 26.43 7.05
CA ASN A 620 24.99 26.79 8.00
C ASN A 620 26.00 25.66 8.29
N GLY A 621 26.37 24.91 7.24
CA GLY A 621 27.34 23.81 7.31
C GLY A 621 26.83 22.46 7.85
N THR A 622 25.53 22.31 8.12
CA THR A 622 24.92 21.11 8.74
C THR A 622 25.35 19.79 8.09
N TYR A 623 25.37 19.70 6.77
CA TYR A 623 25.63 18.45 6.03
C TYR A 623 27.08 18.29 5.53
N LEU A 624 27.99 19.23 5.84
CA LEU A 624 29.37 19.22 5.30
C LEU A 624 30.14 17.94 5.67
N LYS A 625 29.91 17.43 6.90
CA LYS A 625 30.60 16.25 7.43
C LYS A 625 29.92 14.92 7.09
N THR A 626 28.66 14.94 6.66
CA THR A 626 27.86 13.74 6.40
C THR A 626 27.75 13.40 4.92
N THR A 627 27.81 14.40 4.03
CA THR A 627 27.62 14.23 2.58
C THR A 627 28.63 13.26 1.95
N LEU A 628 29.93 13.42 2.21
CA LEU A 628 30.96 12.57 1.60
C LEU A 628 30.91 11.11 2.11
N PRO A 629 30.79 10.81 3.42
CA PRO A 629 30.62 9.43 3.86
C PRO A 629 29.29 8.80 3.38
N ALA A 630 28.19 9.57 3.33
CA ALA A 630 26.93 9.07 2.75
C ALA A 630 27.09 8.73 1.25
N LEU A 631 27.76 9.59 0.47
CA LEU A 631 28.07 9.35 -0.94
C LEU A 631 28.90 8.08 -1.13
N LYS A 632 29.92 7.87 -0.27
CA LYS A 632 30.76 6.66 -0.25
C LYS A 632 29.92 5.41 0.04
N ASN A 633 29.17 5.41 1.15
CA ASN A 633 28.36 4.27 1.57
C ASN A 633 27.28 3.90 0.54
N ILE A 634 26.66 4.88 -0.12
CA ILE A 634 25.67 4.64 -1.19
C ILE A 634 26.34 4.08 -2.46
N GLN A 635 27.48 4.63 -2.90
CA GLN A 635 28.19 4.08 -4.08
C GLN A 635 28.75 2.68 -3.80
N GLU A 636 29.25 2.42 -2.59
CA GLU A 636 29.70 1.09 -2.18
C GLU A 636 28.53 0.10 -2.09
N ALA A 637 27.36 0.51 -1.60
CA ALA A 637 26.13 -0.30 -1.66
C ALA A 637 25.71 -0.63 -3.12
N LEU A 638 25.77 0.35 -4.04
CA LEU A 638 25.52 0.11 -5.47
C LEU A 638 26.55 -0.84 -6.09
N ASN A 639 27.83 -0.73 -5.71
CA ASN A 639 28.90 -1.62 -6.16
C ASN A 639 28.66 -3.06 -5.65
N ASN A 640 28.34 -3.22 -4.36
CA ASN A 640 28.06 -4.51 -3.72
C ASN A 640 26.79 -5.18 -4.25
N ALA A 641 25.80 -4.40 -4.69
CA ALA A 641 24.60 -4.89 -5.38
C ALA A 641 24.82 -5.23 -6.87
N GLY A 642 26.06 -5.14 -7.38
CA GLY A 642 26.39 -5.38 -8.79
C GLY A 642 25.91 -4.27 -9.76
N LEU A 643 25.35 -3.18 -9.24
CA LEU A 643 24.79 -2.08 -10.03
C LEU A 643 25.77 -0.94 -10.31
N GLY A 644 26.92 -0.87 -9.62
CA GLY A 644 27.88 0.24 -9.70
C GLY A 644 28.50 0.56 -11.07
N SER A 645 28.33 -0.33 -12.06
CA SER A 645 28.68 -0.08 -13.47
C SER A 645 27.55 0.59 -14.27
N GLN A 646 26.31 0.51 -13.79
CA GLN A 646 25.08 0.97 -14.45
C GLN A 646 24.46 2.19 -13.74
N VAL A 647 24.61 2.26 -12.42
CA VAL A 647 24.06 3.31 -11.55
C VAL A 647 25.21 4.01 -10.82
N LYS A 648 25.23 5.35 -10.86
CA LYS A 648 26.27 6.18 -10.21
C LYS A 648 25.67 7.06 -9.12
N ALA A 649 26.31 7.11 -7.96
CA ALA A 649 25.98 8.08 -6.93
C ALA A 649 26.59 9.45 -7.28
N THR A 650 25.82 10.52 -7.08
CA THR A 650 26.25 11.92 -7.28
C THR A 650 25.71 12.81 -6.17
N VAL A 651 26.13 14.07 -6.12
CA VAL A 651 25.60 15.10 -5.20
C VAL A 651 25.19 16.32 -6.04
N PRO A 652 23.90 16.70 -6.07
CA PRO A 652 23.46 17.98 -6.61
C PRO A 652 23.89 19.11 -5.68
N PHE A 653 24.71 20.04 -6.19
CA PHE A 653 25.11 21.25 -5.48
C PHE A 653 24.41 22.49 -6.06
N ASN A 654 24.03 23.45 -5.21
CA ASN A 654 23.62 24.77 -5.70
C ASN A 654 24.81 25.49 -6.35
N ALA A 655 24.56 26.36 -7.34
CA ALA A 655 25.57 27.26 -7.89
C ALA A 655 26.25 28.19 -6.84
N ASP A 656 25.69 28.34 -5.63
CA ASP A 656 26.29 29.15 -4.56
C ASP A 656 27.67 28.66 -4.07
N ILE A 657 28.07 27.42 -4.36
CA ILE A 657 29.32 26.81 -3.87
C ILE A 657 30.60 27.30 -4.59
N TYR A 658 30.46 28.03 -5.69
CA TYR A 658 31.56 28.67 -6.42
C TYR A 658 31.24 30.14 -6.68
N PHE A 659 32.28 30.93 -6.91
CA PHE A 659 32.16 32.37 -7.14
C PHE A 659 33.33 32.90 -7.95
N SER A 660 33.09 33.97 -8.71
CA SER A 660 34.15 34.87 -9.18
C SER A 660 34.35 35.98 -8.14
N PRO A 661 35.58 36.37 -7.76
CA PRO A 661 35.79 37.43 -6.77
C PRO A 661 35.23 38.79 -7.22
N ASP A 662 34.66 39.56 -6.30
CA ASP A 662 34.07 40.88 -6.58
C ASP A 662 35.03 41.89 -7.24
N SER A 663 36.34 41.70 -7.06
CA SER A 663 37.40 42.50 -7.68
C SER A 663 37.60 42.24 -9.17
N ASP A 664 37.19 41.06 -9.67
CA ASP A 664 37.30 40.65 -11.08
C ASP A 664 36.21 39.60 -11.41
N PRO A 665 34.94 40.02 -11.55
CA PRO A 665 33.78 39.13 -11.55
C PRO A 665 33.51 38.50 -12.94
N VAL A 666 34.46 37.71 -13.44
CA VAL A 666 34.39 36.98 -14.72
C VAL A 666 34.56 35.47 -14.53
N PRO A 667 34.03 34.59 -15.41
CA PRO A 667 34.07 33.14 -15.19
C PRO A 667 35.47 32.54 -15.00
N SER A 668 36.49 33.03 -15.72
CA SER A 668 37.88 32.54 -15.57
C SER A 668 38.49 32.73 -14.17
N THR A 669 38.03 33.73 -13.40
CA THR A 669 38.46 33.92 -12.00
C THR A 669 37.73 33.00 -11.02
N GLY A 670 36.70 32.28 -11.47
CA GLY A 670 35.88 31.35 -10.68
C GLY A 670 36.66 30.34 -9.84
N ASP A 671 36.36 30.25 -8.55
CA ASP A 671 36.90 29.24 -7.62
C ASP A 671 35.81 28.78 -6.64
N PHE A 672 36.02 27.66 -5.96
CA PHE A 672 35.11 27.17 -4.92
C PHE A 672 35.21 28.03 -3.65
N ARG A 673 34.09 28.21 -2.93
CA ARG A 673 34.08 29.01 -1.69
C ARG A 673 35.12 28.45 -0.68
N PRO A 674 36.01 29.28 -0.10
CA PRO A 674 37.15 28.78 0.68
C PRO A 674 36.77 27.88 1.85
N GLU A 675 35.65 28.13 2.51
CA GLU A 675 35.20 27.41 3.71
C GLU A 675 34.63 26.01 3.45
N ILE A 676 34.43 25.64 2.18
CA ILE A 676 33.98 24.29 1.75
C ILE A 676 34.90 23.66 0.69
N ARG A 677 35.92 24.38 0.22
CA ARG A 677 36.81 24.01 -0.90
C ARG A 677 37.36 22.58 -0.76
N ASP A 678 38.00 22.28 0.36
CA ASP A 678 38.73 21.02 0.53
C ASP A 678 37.75 19.82 0.55
N SER A 679 36.63 19.96 1.27
CA SER A 679 35.56 18.95 1.30
C SER A 679 34.89 18.74 -0.07
N LEU A 680 34.77 19.80 -0.88
CA LEU A 680 34.33 19.67 -2.26
C LEU A 680 35.35 18.94 -3.12
N ILE A 681 36.64 19.23 -2.98
CA ILE A 681 37.71 18.55 -3.74
C ILE A 681 37.74 17.05 -3.42
N GLU A 682 37.55 16.64 -2.16
CA GLU A 682 37.39 15.22 -1.81
C GLU A 682 36.17 14.57 -2.49
N ILE A 683 35.03 15.27 -2.57
CA ILE A 683 33.83 14.79 -3.28
C ILE A 683 34.09 14.69 -4.79
N ILE A 684 34.67 15.73 -5.40
CA ILE A 684 35.02 15.78 -6.83
C ILE A 684 35.98 14.64 -7.18
N GLN A 685 36.99 14.39 -6.35
CA GLN A 685 37.91 13.27 -6.52
C GLN A 685 37.18 11.92 -6.44
N TYR A 686 36.28 11.73 -5.47
CA TYR A 686 35.53 10.49 -5.32
C TYR A 686 34.57 10.24 -6.51
N LEU A 687 33.87 11.27 -6.99
CA LEU A 687 33.03 11.18 -8.18
C LEU A 687 33.86 10.80 -9.42
N HIS A 688 35.00 11.47 -9.61
CA HIS A 688 35.91 11.21 -10.74
C HIS A 688 36.44 9.77 -10.72
N THR A 689 36.88 9.27 -9.56
CA THR A 689 37.35 7.88 -9.41
C THR A 689 36.27 6.82 -9.68
N ASN A 690 34.99 7.16 -9.52
CA ASN A 690 33.86 6.25 -9.79
C ASN A 690 33.22 6.43 -11.18
N ASP A 691 33.74 7.31 -12.03
CA ASP A 691 33.10 7.77 -13.28
C ASP A 691 31.66 8.30 -13.09
N ALA A 692 31.43 9.01 -11.98
CA ALA A 692 30.18 9.70 -11.70
C ALA A 692 30.26 11.18 -12.12
N PRO A 693 29.17 11.78 -12.63
CA PRO A 693 29.13 13.20 -12.97
C PRO A 693 29.06 14.08 -11.73
N PHE A 694 29.62 15.28 -11.81
CA PHE A 694 29.33 16.39 -10.92
C PHE A 694 27.95 16.99 -11.27
N THR A 695 27.03 17.03 -10.32
CA THR A 695 25.69 17.59 -10.55
C THR A 695 25.56 18.98 -9.91
N VAL A 696 25.06 19.94 -10.70
CA VAL A 696 24.88 21.34 -10.27
C VAL A 696 23.47 21.84 -10.57
N ASN A 697 22.92 22.65 -9.69
CA ASN A 697 21.65 23.33 -9.85
C ASN A 697 21.93 24.82 -10.16
N ILE A 698 21.47 25.31 -11.32
CA ILE A 698 21.80 26.65 -11.83
C ILE A 698 20.50 27.43 -12.05
N TYR A 699 20.34 28.55 -11.36
CA TYR A 699 19.10 29.32 -11.33
C TYR A 699 19.28 30.80 -11.73
N PRO A 700 19.32 31.12 -13.05
CA PRO A 700 19.47 32.49 -13.56
C PRO A 700 18.43 33.50 -13.04
N PHE A 701 17.22 33.03 -12.71
CA PHE A 701 16.17 33.83 -12.07
C PHE A 701 16.66 34.48 -10.75
N LEU A 702 17.45 33.76 -9.93
CA LEU A 702 17.94 34.27 -8.66
C LEU A 702 18.90 35.47 -8.80
N SER A 703 19.53 35.65 -9.97
CA SER A 703 20.34 36.83 -10.25
C SER A 703 19.51 38.12 -10.39
N LEU A 704 18.24 38.01 -10.82
CA LEU A 704 17.30 39.15 -10.80
C LEU A 704 16.68 39.34 -9.43
N TYR A 705 16.28 38.26 -8.77
CA TYR A 705 15.67 38.30 -7.43
C TYR A 705 16.62 38.91 -6.39
N GLY A 706 17.90 38.51 -6.40
CA GLY A 706 18.92 39.02 -5.48
C GLY A 706 19.53 40.38 -5.86
N ASN A 707 19.31 40.89 -7.07
CA ASN A 707 19.91 42.15 -7.53
C ASN A 707 19.05 42.88 -8.57
N THR A 708 18.36 43.93 -8.13
CA THR A 708 17.50 44.79 -8.95
C THR A 708 18.23 45.58 -10.05
N TYR A 709 19.56 45.65 -10.02
CA TYR A 709 20.40 46.27 -11.05
C TYR A 709 20.99 45.25 -12.05
N PHE A 710 20.70 43.96 -11.89
CA PHE A 710 21.21 42.91 -12.77
C PHE A 710 20.69 43.11 -14.21
N PRO A 711 21.50 42.93 -15.28
CA PRO A 711 21.07 43.23 -16.64
C PRO A 711 19.96 42.26 -17.11
N PHE A 712 18.71 42.71 -17.13
CA PHE A 712 17.55 41.86 -17.41
C PHE A 712 17.65 41.01 -18.70
N GLY A 713 18.26 41.53 -19.77
CA GLY A 713 18.49 40.75 -21.00
C GLY A 713 19.48 39.58 -20.82
N PHE A 714 20.49 39.73 -19.97
CA PHE A 714 21.54 38.74 -19.70
C PHE A 714 21.03 37.52 -18.92
N ALA A 715 19.82 37.58 -18.33
CA ALA A 715 19.18 36.43 -17.71
C ALA A 715 18.58 35.42 -18.72
N PHE A 716 18.61 35.72 -20.03
CA PHE A 716 17.96 34.94 -21.09
C PHE A 716 18.89 34.65 -22.28
N PHE A 717 18.53 33.67 -23.10
CA PHE A 717 19.36 33.14 -24.20
C PHE A 717 19.21 33.88 -25.55
N ASP A 718 18.24 34.78 -25.68
CA ASP A 718 17.98 35.58 -26.90
C ASP A 718 18.91 36.80 -27.07
N GLY A 719 19.86 36.97 -26.16
CA GLY A 719 20.98 37.91 -26.27
C GLY A 719 20.84 39.17 -25.41
N THR A 720 21.98 39.82 -25.17
CA THR A 720 22.10 41.00 -24.29
C THR A 720 22.76 42.16 -25.02
N THR A 721 22.35 43.39 -24.67
CA THR A 721 23.04 44.62 -25.10
C THR A 721 24.30 44.91 -24.29
N LYS A 722 24.56 44.15 -23.22
CA LYS A 722 25.76 44.21 -22.38
C LYS A 722 26.30 42.79 -22.16
N PRO A 723 27.01 42.19 -23.13
CA PRO A 723 27.65 40.89 -22.95
C PRO A 723 28.86 41.02 -22.02
N MET A 724 29.10 39.99 -21.22
CA MET A 724 30.28 39.90 -20.37
C MET A 724 31.45 39.36 -21.19
N LYS A 725 32.60 40.04 -21.16
CA LYS A 725 33.83 39.62 -21.85
C LYS A 725 34.86 39.16 -20.83
N ASP A 726 35.50 38.03 -21.10
CA ASP A 726 36.43 37.32 -20.23
C ASP A 726 37.59 36.78 -21.08
N GLY A 727 38.72 37.49 -21.11
CA GLY A 727 39.77 37.23 -22.10
C GLY A 727 39.24 37.36 -23.53
N ASP A 728 39.26 36.27 -24.30
CA ASP A 728 38.63 36.19 -25.63
C ASP A 728 37.23 35.55 -25.63
N LEU A 729 36.74 35.08 -24.48
CA LEU A 729 35.39 34.54 -24.33
C LEU A 729 34.36 35.67 -24.20
N LEU A 730 33.18 35.44 -24.77
CA LEU A 730 32.06 36.38 -24.76
C LEU A 730 30.79 35.66 -24.31
N TYR A 731 30.29 36.03 -23.13
CA TYR A 731 29.06 35.49 -22.56
C TYR A 731 27.88 36.40 -22.90
N THR A 732 26.88 35.84 -23.57
CA THR A 732 25.65 36.54 -23.98
C THR A 732 24.48 36.32 -23.00
N ASN A 733 24.62 35.33 -22.11
CA ASN A 733 23.67 34.99 -21.05
C ASN A 733 24.41 34.53 -19.78
N VAL A 734 23.74 34.60 -18.63
CA VAL A 734 24.32 34.28 -17.31
C VAL A 734 24.40 32.78 -17.02
N PHE A 735 23.60 31.95 -17.69
CA PHE A 735 23.69 30.49 -17.54
C PHE A 735 25.05 29.99 -18.00
N ASP A 736 25.47 30.39 -19.21
CA ASP A 736 26.80 30.08 -19.75
C ASP A 736 27.93 30.60 -18.85
N ALA A 737 27.79 31.83 -18.35
CA ALA A 737 28.79 32.44 -17.48
C ALA A 737 28.92 31.68 -16.15
N ASN A 738 27.80 31.35 -15.50
CA ASN A 738 27.79 30.63 -14.23
C ASN A 738 28.27 29.17 -14.38
N PHE A 739 27.88 28.49 -15.47
CA PHE A 739 28.37 27.15 -15.79
C PHE A 739 29.89 27.16 -16.04
N ASP A 740 30.42 28.16 -16.75
CA ASP A 740 31.86 28.26 -16.95
C ASP A 740 32.62 28.69 -15.69
N THR A 741 32.01 29.45 -14.75
CA THR A 741 32.58 29.64 -13.40
C THR A 741 32.82 28.29 -12.70
N LEU A 742 31.92 27.31 -12.86
CA LEU A 742 32.13 25.95 -12.37
C LEU A 742 33.22 25.20 -13.16
N VAL A 743 33.27 25.32 -14.49
CA VAL A 743 34.32 24.70 -15.32
C VAL A 743 35.71 25.20 -14.90
N TRP A 744 35.88 26.50 -14.66
CA TRP A 744 37.13 27.08 -14.18
C TRP A 744 37.44 26.70 -12.73
N SER A 745 36.44 26.59 -11.85
CA SER A 745 36.60 26.09 -10.48
C SER A 745 37.09 24.64 -10.45
N LEU A 746 36.47 23.76 -11.26
CA LEU A 746 36.89 22.37 -11.45
C LEU A 746 38.29 22.26 -12.06
N THR A 747 38.63 23.13 -13.01
CA THR A 747 39.97 23.22 -13.60
C THR A 747 41.02 23.59 -12.54
N LYS A 748 40.76 24.57 -11.67
CA LYS A 748 41.63 24.94 -10.55
C LYS A 748 41.71 23.86 -9.46
N ALA A 749 40.68 23.05 -9.30
CA ALA A 749 40.69 21.85 -8.46
C ALA A 749 41.45 20.66 -9.08
N GLY A 750 41.89 20.75 -10.35
CA GLY A 750 42.64 19.70 -11.05
C GLY A 750 41.80 18.72 -11.87
N PHE A 751 40.50 18.99 -12.07
CA PHE A 751 39.54 18.11 -12.74
C PHE A 751 38.84 18.77 -13.95
N PRO A 752 39.58 19.32 -14.95
CA PRO A 752 38.98 20.02 -16.09
C PRO A 752 38.02 19.15 -16.92
N GLU A 753 38.31 17.86 -17.05
CA GLU A 753 37.49 16.91 -17.83
C GLU A 753 36.26 16.37 -17.08
N MET A 754 36.07 16.72 -15.80
CA MET A 754 34.94 16.24 -14.99
C MET A 754 33.61 16.38 -15.73
N LYS A 755 32.82 15.31 -15.84
CA LYS A 755 31.48 15.33 -16.45
C LYS A 755 30.56 16.22 -15.61
N ILE A 756 29.93 17.23 -16.19
CA ILE A 756 28.97 18.11 -15.50
C ILE A 756 27.55 17.82 -15.99
N MET A 757 26.60 17.78 -15.07
CA MET A 757 25.17 17.63 -15.33
C MET A 757 24.38 18.71 -14.58
N VAL A 758 23.47 19.40 -15.26
CA VAL A 758 22.61 20.41 -14.62
C VAL A 758 21.38 19.70 -14.06
N GLY A 759 21.38 19.48 -12.74
CA GLY A 759 20.35 18.72 -12.02
C GLY A 759 19.04 19.49 -11.83
N GLU A 760 19.09 20.82 -11.78
CA GLU A 760 17.94 21.72 -11.76
C GLU A 760 18.29 23.01 -12.51
N VAL A 761 17.40 23.47 -13.38
CA VAL A 761 17.40 24.82 -13.98
C VAL A 761 15.99 25.13 -14.48
N GLY A 762 15.51 26.35 -14.30
CA GLY A 762 14.17 26.74 -14.71
C GLY A 762 13.89 28.21 -14.46
N TRP A 763 12.61 28.57 -14.45
CA TRP A 763 12.15 29.92 -14.13
C TRP A 763 10.69 29.92 -13.66
N PRO A 764 10.36 30.52 -12.51
CA PRO A 764 9.02 30.45 -11.92
C PRO A 764 8.00 31.37 -12.63
N THR A 765 6.72 31.01 -12.58
CA THR A 765 5.65 31.70 -13.30
C THR A 765 4.85 32.71 -12.48
N ASP A 766 5.06 32.76 -11.17
CA ASP A 766 4.39 33.68 -10.24
C ASP A 766 5.21 33.79 -8.93
N GLY A 767 4.84 34.66 -8.00
CA GLY A 767 5.48 34.81 -6.68
C GLY A 767 6.66 35.79 -6.62
N ASP A 768 7.00 36.45 -7.73
CA ASP A 768 7.91 37.60 -7.84
C ASP A 768 7.56 38.43 -9.09
N ILE A 769 7.92 39.72 -9.14
CA ILE A 769 7.70 40.58 -10.30
C ILE A 769 8.37 40.07 -11.60
N ASN A 770 9.48 39.33 -11.51
CA ASN A 770 10.15 38.69 -12.64
C ASN A 770 9.66 37.26 -12.91
N ALA A 771 8.93 36.66 -11.97
CA ALA A 771 8.31 35.36 -12.09
C ALA A 771 6.94 35.52 -12.77
N ASN A 772 6.89 35.27 -14.08
CA ASN A 772 5.67 35.38 -14.87
C ASN A 772 5.72 34.42 -16.06
N ILE A 773 4.56 33.94 -16.52
CA ILE A 773 4.39 33.00 -17.63
C ILE A 773 5.21 33.40 -18.88
N ARG A 774 5.28 34.70 -19.21
CA ARG A 774 6.06 35.23 -20.34
C ARG A 774 7.57 35.00 -20.16
N ASN A 775 8.12 35.36 -19.00
CA ASN A 775 9.53 35.18 -18.69
C ASN A 775 9.88 33.69 -18.58
N ALA A 776 9.04 32.90 -17.89
CA ALA A 776 9.23 31.46 -17.75
C ALA A 776 9.29 30.75 -19.11
N ARG A 777 8.33 31.04 -20.00
CA ARG A 777 8.34 30.54 -21.38
C ARG A 777 9.60 30.95 -22.15
N ARG A 778 9.99 32.24 -22.07
CA ARG A 778 11.18 32.78 -22.76
C ARG A 778 12.47 32.09 -22.30
N PHE A 779 12.61 31.89 -20.99
CA PHE A 779 13.78 31.23 -20.41
C PHE A 779 13.81 29.73 -20.72
N ASN A 780 12.74 28.99 -20.40
CA ASN A 780 12.70 27.54 -20.57
C ASN A 780 12.80 27.13 -22.04
N GLN A 781 12.18 27.87 -22.97
CA GLN A 781 12.35 27.60 -24.41
C GLN A 781 13.78 27.87 -24.87
N GLY A 782 14.42 28.93 -24.38
CA GLY A 782 15.82 29.26 -24.66
C GLY A 782 16.80 28.21 -24.11
N MET A 783 16.55 27.70 -22.89
CA MET A 783 17.34 26.64 -22.26
C MET A 783 17.25 25.33 -23.07
N ILE A 784 16.04 24.96 -23.53
CA ILE A 784 15.83 23.82 -24.42
C ILE A 784 16.61 24.00 -25.73
N GLN A 785 16.48 25.16 -26.38
CA GLN A 785 17.18 25.46 -27.65
C GLN A 785 18.71 25.45 -27.48
N HIS A 786 19.21 26.01 -26.37
CA HIS A 786 20.64 25.98 -26.03
C HIS A 786 21.15 24.53 -25.85
N SER A 787 20.49 23.72 -25.00
CA SER A 787 20.90 22.32 -24.76
C SER A 787 20.82 21.47 -26.02
N LEU A 788 19.75 21.60 -26.81
CA LEU A 788 19.57 20.88 -28.07
C LEU A 788 20.56 21.30 -29.16
N SER A 789 21.10 22.53 -29.12
CA SER A 789 22.10 23.00 -30.10
C SER A 789 23.40 22.21 -30.06
N GLY A 790 23.77 21.64 -28.90
CA GLY A 790 25.04 20.94 -28.70
C GLY A 790 26.30 21.81 -28.80
N ASN A 791 26.15 23.14 -28.88
CA ASN A 791 27.28 24.07 -28.92
C ASN A 791 28.05 24.13 -27.59
N GLY A 792 27.34 23.96 -26.48
CA GLY A 792 27.85 24.17 -25.13
C GLY A 792 28.08 25.65 -24.81
N THR A 793 28.86 25.90 -23.77
CA THR A 793 29.20 27.24 -23.28
C THR A 793 30.40 27.85 -24.03
N PRO A 794 30.75 29.13 -23.82
CA PRO A 794 31.96 29.74 -24.37
C PRO A 794 33.25 28.96 -24.09
N ALA A 795 33.50 28.49 -22.87
CA ALA A 795 34.68 27.70 -22.53
C ALA A 795 34.53 26.20 -22.84
N ARG A 796 33.35 25.59 -22.62
CA ARG A 796 33.16 24.13 -22.74
C ARG A 796 32.15 23.74 -23.83
N LYS A 797 32.67 23.27 -24.96
CA LYS A 797 31.86 22.82 -26.10
C LYS A 797 31.25 21.43 -25.90
N GLY A 798 30.07 21.22 -26.47
CA GLY A 798 29.37 19.94 -26.49
C GLY A 798 27.94 20.02 -25.96
N LYS A 799 27.30 18.87 -25.78
CA LYS A 799 25.97 18.79 -25.17
C LYS A 799 26.06 18.97 -23.65
N ILE A 800 25.15 19.77 -23.12
CA ILE A 800 24.91 19.88 -21.68
C ILE A 800 23.67 19.06 -21.35
N ASP A 801 23.82 18.07 -20.47
CA ASP A 801 22.72 17.32 -19.91
C ASP A 801 22.04 18.17 -18.83
N VAL A 802 20.73 18.37 -18.98
CA VAL A 802 19.93 19.35 -18.24
C VAL A 802 18.63 18.72 -17.77
N TYR A 803 18.19 19.00 -16.55
CA TYR A 803 16.86 18.67 -16.04
C TYR A 803 16.10 19.96 -15.71
N LEU A 804 14.99 20.20 -16.40
CA LEU A 804 14.15 21.37 -16.15
C LEU A 804 13.51 21.29 -14.76
N PHE A 805 13.52 22.39 -13.99
CA PHE A 805 12.84 22.50 -12.69
C PHE A 805 11.62 23.43 -12.82
N SER A 806 10.38 22.97 -12.61
CA SER A 806 9.88 21.62 -12.29
C SER A 806 8.78 21.17 -13.27
N LEU A 807 8.35 19.91 -13.21
CA LEU A 807 7.24 19.41 -14.04
C LEU A 807 5.93 20.09 -13.64
N ILE A 808 5.59 20.05 -12.35
CA ILE A 808 4.30 20.47 -11.79
C ILE A 808 4.58 21.46 -10.65
N ASP A 809 3.70 22.44 -10.45
CA ASP A 809 3.71 23.31 -9.27
C ASP A 809 3.54 22.55 -7.96
N GLU A 810 4.11 23.09 -6.88
CA GLU A 810 4.21 22.40 -5.58
C GLU A 810 3.64 23.28 -4.46
N ASP A 811 2.31 23.30 -4.30
CA ASP A 811 1.60 24.20 -3.37
C ASP A 811 1.90 23.94 -1.88
N ALA A 812 2.44 22.78 -1.53
CA ALA A 812 2.91 22.45 -0.17
C ALA A 812 4.41 22.72 0.05
N LYS A 813 5.16 23.16 -0.97
CA LYS A 813 6.60 23.48 -0.86
C LYS A 813 6.83 24.69 0.05
N SER A 814 8.00 24.75 0.68
CA SER A 814 8.38 25.82 1.61
C SER A 814 8.69 27.12 0.87
N ILE A 815 8.07 28.21 1.30
CA ILE A 815 8.29 29.57 0.75
C ILE A 815 9.43 30.33 1.45
N ALA A 816 10.21 29.67 2.31
CA ALA A 816 11.31 30.32 3.04
C ALA A 816 12.43 30.90 2.13
N PRO A 817 12.75 30.33 0.95
CA PRO A 817 13.60 31.00 -0.06
C PRO A 817 12.90 32.16 -0.78
N GLY A 818 11.57 32.14 -0.86
CA GLY A 818 10.73 33.15 -1.50
C GLY A 818 9.37 32.60 -1.96
N ASN A 819 8.41 33.50 -2.22
CA ASN A 819 7.05 33.13 -2.67
C ASN A 819 7.03 32.38 -4.01
N PHE A 820 8.03 32.59 -4.86
CA PHE A 820 8.16 31.94 -6.18
C PHE A 820 8.38 30.42 -6.10
N GLU A 821 8.74 29.88 -4.93
CA GLU A 821 9.11 28.46 -4.77
C GLU A 821 8.00 27.46 -5.14
N ARG A 822 6.75 27.89 -5.18
CA ARG A 822 5.61 27.03 -5.52
C ARG A 822 5.31 26.99 -7.02
N HIS A 823 5.91 27.88 -7.81
CA HIS A 823 5.48 28.25 -9.17
C HIS A 823 6.46 27.86 -10.28
N TRP A 824 7.35 26.90 -10.04
CA TRP A 824 8.36 26.45 -11.01
C TRP A 824 7.81 25.54 -12.13
N GLY A 825 6.52 25.17 -12.10
CA GLY A 825 5.94 24.19 -13.01
C GLY A 825 6.02 24.57 -14.50
N LEU A 826 6.26 23.57 -15.35
CA LEU A 826 5.83 23.59 -16.76
C LEU A 826 4.30 23.42 -16.88
N PHE A 827 3.72 22.71 -15.92
CA PHE A 827 2.30 22.42 -15.78
C PHE A 827 1.76 22.94 -14.44
N GLU A 828 0.50 23.39 -14.44
CA GLU A 828 -0.32 23.67 -13.25
C GLU A 828 -0.40 22.41 -12.35
N TYR A 829 -0.79 22.57 -11.08
CA TYR A 829 -1.08 21.48 -10.12
C TYR A 829 -1.96 20.35 -10.70
N ASP A 830 -2.85 20.66 -11.65
CA ASP A 830 -3.75 19.72 -12.30
C ASP A 830 -3.25 19.14 -13.63
N GLY A 831 -1.99 19.39 -13.99
CA GLY A 831 -1.35 18.83 -15.17
C GLY A 831 -1.73 19.53 -16.48
N LYS A 832 -2.27 20.75 -16.44
CA LYS A 832 -2.43 21.61 -17.63
C LYS A 832 -1.16 22.40 -17.94
N PRO A 833 -0.75 22.53 -19.21
CA PRO A 833 0.38 23.38 -19.59
C PRO A 833 0.16 24.84 -19.20
N LYS A 834 1.12 25.45 -18.49
CA LYS A 834 1.09 26.89 -18.15
C LYS A 834 1.44 27.75 -19.38
N TYR A 835 2.21 27.19 -20.32
CA TYR A 835 2.62 27.82 -21.57
C TYR A 835 3.10 26.80 -22.61
N ASN A 836 3.05 27.17 -23.89
CA ASN A 836 3.55 26.34 -24.99
C ASN A 836 5.10 26.35 -25.04
N LEU A 837 5.70 25.17 -24.89
CA LEU A 837 7.10 24.88 -25.21
C LEU A 837 7.18 23.85 -26.35
N ASP A 838 8.08 24.09 -27.30
CA ASP A 838 8.58 23.06 -28.21
C ASP A 838 9.73 22.32 -27.54
N LEU A 839 9.48 21.08 -27.14
CA LEU A 839 10.47 20.17 -26.54
C LEU A 839 11.38 19.49 -27.58
N THR A 840 11.05 19.58 -28.87
CA THR A 840 11.77 18.92 -29.96
C THR A 840 12.84 19.81 -30.60
N GLY A 841 12.72 21.13 -30.47
CA GLY A 841 13.57 22.11 -31.16
C GLY A 841 13.30 22.20 -32.67
N SER A 842 12.17 21.68 -33.14
CA SER A 842 11.76 21.71 -34.56
C SER A 842 11.13 23.04 -34.98
N LEU A 843 10.74 23.88 -34.01
CA LEU A 843 9.91 25.09 -34.18
C LEU A 843 8.48 24.81 -34.68
N GLU A 844 8.06 23.54 -34.74
CA GLU A 844 6.66 23.18 -34.96
C GLU A 844 5.86 23.46 -33.67
N ASN A 845 4.72 24.17 -33.78
CA ASN A 845 3.89 24.56 -32.64
C ASN A 845 3.04 23.40 -32.08
N LYS A 846 3.67 22.26 -31.77
CA LYS A 846 3.06 21.19 -30.99
C LYS A 846 3.18 21.54 -29.51
N GLY A 847 2.10 22.09 -28.93
CA GLY A 847 2.02 22.39 -27.50
C GLY A 847 2.15 21.14 -26.62
N LEU A 848 2.44 21.35 -25.34
CA LEU A 848 2.57 20.29 -24.35
C LEU A 848 1.25 19.52 -24.18
N ALA A 849 1.32 18.20 -24.05
CA ALA A 849 0.18 17.34 -23.75
C ALA A 849 -0.14 17.41 -22.25
N ALA A 850 -1.41 17.69 -21.91
CA ALA A 850 -1.89 17.75 -20.53
C ALA A 850 -2.18 16.36 -19.93
N VAL A 851 -2.43 16.30 -18.62
CA VAL A 851 -3.07 15.12 -18.02
C VAL A 851 -4.55 15.02 -18.44
N GLU A 852 -4.96 13.81 -18.82
CA GLU A 852 -6.33 13.49 -19.24
C GLU A 852 -7.21 13.00 -18.07
N ASP A 853 -8.52 13.25 -18.16
CA ASP A 853 -9.56 12.82 -17.21
C ASP A 853 -9.30 13.21 -15.74
N VAL A 854 -8.92 14.45 -15.46
CA VAL A 854 -8.70 14.93 -14.08
C VAL A 854 -10.03 15.11 -13.34
N ASP A 855 -10.21 14.37 -12.24
CA ASP A 855 -11.40 14.43 -11.37
C ASP A 855 -11.29 15.57 -10.35
N TYR A 856 -11.90 16.72 -10.64
CA TYR A 856 -11.95 17.87 -9.74
C TYR A 856 -13.01 17.72 -8.62
N MET A 857 -12.85 18.46 -7.54
CA MET A 857 -13.91 18.70 -6.56
C MET A 857 -15.08 19.49 -7.16
N LEU A 858 -16.16 19.70 -6.38
CA LEU A 858 -17.30 20.48 -6.83
C LEU A 858 -16.87 21.92 -7.17
N LYS A 859 -17.47 22.52 -8.19
CA LYS A 859 -17.20 23.90 -8.62
C LYS A 859 -17.82 24.90 -7.63
N ARG A 860 -17.13 25.06 -6.50
CA ARG A 860 -17.52 25.87 -5.34
C ARG A 860 -16.30 26.61 -4.82
N TRP A 861 -16.52 27.85 -4.40
CA TRP A 861 -15.49 28.72 -3.85
C TRP A 861 -15.90 29.24 -2.49
N CYS A 862 -14.93 29.45 -1.61
CA CYS A 862 -15.14 30.18 -0.36
C CYS A 862 -14.78 31.65 -0.57
N VAL A 863 -15.68 32.57 -0.23
CA VAL A 863 -15.48 34.01 -0.45
C VAL A 863 -15.85 34.82 0.79
N LEU A 864 -15.26 36.01 0.95
CA LEU A 864 -15.65 36.95 2.01
C LEU A 864 -17.10 37.39 1.80
N ASP A 865 -17.94 37.33 2.84
CA ASP A 865 -19.35 37.73 2.77
C ASP A 865 -19.51 39.20 2.34
N LYS A 866 -20.65 39.54 1.72
CA LYS A 866 -21.09 40.90 1.42
C LYS A 866 -21.41 41.68 2.70
N ASP A 867 -21.89 40.99 3.75
CA ASP A 867 -22.37 41.60 4.99
C ASP A 867 -21.37 41.55 6.17
N ALA A 868 -20.17 41.03 5.95
CA ALA A 868 -19.07 40.99 6.93
C ALA A 868 -18.61 42.41 7.33
N LYS A 869 -18.54 42.68 8.65
CA LYS A 869 -18.28 44.04 9.20
C LYS A 869 -17.09 44.13 10.16
N ASP A 870 -16.53 43.00 10.59
CA ASP A 870 -15.39 42.98 11.51
C ASP A 870 -14.06 42.94 10.74
N LEU A 871 -13.33 44.06 10.76
CA LEU A 871 -12.04 44.19 10.09
C LEU A 871 -10.86 43.65 10.91
N GLU A 872 -10.99 43.51 12.24
CA GLU A 872 -9.92 42.98 13.09
C GLU A 872 -9.86 41.45 13.06
N VAL A 873 -11.01 40.79 13.03
CA VAL A 873 -11.10 39.34 12.82
C VAL A 873 -10.72 39.02 11.37
N LEU A 874 -11.09 39.85 10.39
CA LEU A 874 -10.74 39.65 8.98
C LEU A 874 -9.23 39.49 8.74
N VAL A 875 -8.39 40.38 9.26
CA VAL A 875 -6.94 40.31 9.06
C VAL A 875 -6.37 39.01 9.64
N LYS A 876 -6.81 38.60 10.83
CA LYS A 876 -6.40 37.36 11.50
C LYS A 876 -6.87 36.12 10.75
N SER A 877 -8.07 36.14 10.18
CA SER A 877 -8.62 35.06 9.36
C SER A 877 -7.87 34.87 8.03
N ILE A 878 -7.40 35.96 7.41
CA ILE A 878 -6.55 35.91 6.21
C ILE A 878 -5.17 35.32 6.55
N ASP A 879 -4.53 35.80 7.60
CA ASP A 879 -3.23 35.31 8.09
C ASP A 879 -3.27 33.81 8.42
N TYR A 880 -4.32 33.37 9.13
CA TYR A 880 -4.58 31.95 9.41
C TYR A 880 -4.76 31.11 8.13
N ALA A 881 -5.55 31.58 7.17
CA ALA A 881 -5.75 30.89 5.89
C ALA A 881 -4.44 30.76 5.11
N CYS A 882 -3.66 31.84 5.02
CA CYS A 882 -2.40 31.89 4.28
C CYS A 882 -1.24 31.16 4.97
N THR A 883 -1.32 30.95 6.29
CA THR A 883 -0.40 30.07 7.04
C THR A 883 -0.62 28.60 6.71
N LEU A 884 -1.83 28.23 6.27
CA LEU A 884 -2.28 26.84 6.09
C LEU A 884 -2.70 26.49 4.65
N SER A 885 -2.38 27.34 3.68
CA SER A 885 -2.64 27.13 2.24
C SER A 885 -1.70 28.00 1.38
N ASP A 886 -1.91 28.07 0.07
CA ASP A 886 -1.07 28.89 -0.81
C ASP A 886 -1.68 30.25 -1.18
N CYS A 887 -1.21 31.30 -0.51
CA CYS A 887 -1.54 32.69 -0.84
C CYS A 887 -0.44 33.42 -1.65
N THR A 888 0.61 32.74 -2.11
CA THR A 888 1.79 33.41 -2.71
C THR A 888 1.47 34.29 -3.91
N ALA A 889 0.45 33.93 -4.71
CA ALA A 889 -0.08 34.72 -5.83
C ALA A 889 -0.63 36.12 -5.45
N LEU A 890 -0.91 36.37 -4.16
CA LEU A 890 -1.30 37.70 -3.65
C LEU A 890 -0.11 38.67 -3.44
N GLY A 891 1.12 38.21 -3.70
CA GLY A 891 2.33 39.02 -3.52
C GLY A 891 2.43 40.22 -4.47
N TYR A 892 3.32 41.16 -4.16
CA TYR A 892 3.58 42.31 -5.05
C TYR A 892 4.12 41.84 -6.41
N GLY A 893 3.52 42.31 -7.50
CA GLY A 893 3.87 41.92 -8.87
C GLY A 893 3.35 40.54 -9.31
N CYS A 894 2.69 39.79 -8.43
CA CYS A 894 2.16 38.45 -8.66
C CYS A 894 0.78 38.48 -9.38
N SER A 895 0.29 37.33 -9.86
CA SER A 895 -0.91 37.25 -10.70
C SER A 895 -2.19 37.85 -10.06
N CYS A 896 -2.34 37.74 -8.74
CA CYS A 896 -3.50 38.24 -8.00
C CYS A 896 -3.26 39.57 -7.25
N ASN A 897 -2.10 40.22 -7.44
CA ASN A 897 -1.71 41.50 -6.81
C ASN A 897 -2.74 42.64 -6.97
N ASN A 898 -3.51 42.64 -8.06
CA ASN A 898 -4.47 43.71 -8.40
C ASN A 898 -5.88 43.47 -7.83
N LEU A 899 -6.09 42.45 -7.01
CA LEU A 899 -7.36 42.21 -6.32
C LEU A 899 -7.67 43.32 -5.29
N SER A 900 -8.95 43.58 -5.06
CA SER A 900 -9.38 44.43 -3.93
C SER A 900 -9.13 43.74 -2.58
N LEU A 901 -9.18 44.47 -1.46
CA LEU A 901 -9.11 43.89 -0.11
C LEU A 901 -10.06 42.69 0.08
N ARG A 902 -11.28 42.79 -0.48
CA ARG A 902 -12.27 41.70 -0.47
C ARG A 902 -11.90 40.55 -1.41
N GLY A 903 -11.25 40.84 -2.53
CA GLY A 903 -10.66 39.83 -3.41
C GLY A 903 -9.56 39.04 -2.71
N ASN A 904 -8.59 39.73 -2.08
CA ASN A 904 -7.50 39.11 -1.31
C ASN A 904 -8.04 38.19 -0.21
N ALA A 905 -9.01 38.68 0.57
CA ALA A 905 -9.68 37.87 1.60
C ALA A 905 -10.35 36.63 1.03
N SER A 906 -11.10 36.79 -0.06
CA SER A 906 -11.77 35.68 -0.74
C SER A 906 -10.79 34.67 -1.32
N TYR A 907 -9.64 35.12 -1.84
CA TYR A 907 -8.61 34.24 -2.38
C TYR A 907 -8.02 33.38 -1.27
N ALA A 908 -7.58 33.99 -0.17
CA ALA A 908 -7.06 33.29 0.99
C ALA A 908 -8.07 32.26 1.54
N PHE A 909 -9.34 32.67 1.72
CA PHE A 909 -10.40 31.78 2.19
C PHE A 909 -10.66 30.63 1.20
N ASN A 910 -10.64 30.88 -0.11
CA ASN A 910 -10.75 29.83 -1.11
C ASN A 910 -9.58 28.84 -1.03
N MET A 911 -8.33 29.32 -1.01
CA MET A 911 -7.16 28.43 -0.98
C MET A 911 -7.18 27.50 0.23
N TYR A 912 -7.51 28.01 1.41
CA TYR A 912 -7.72 27.19 2.60
C TYR A 912 -8.89 26.20 2.46
N TYR A 913 -10.01 26.63 1.88
CA TYR A 913 -11.19 25.79 1.65
C TYR A 913 -10.92 24.62 0.68
N GLN A 914 -10.19 24.88 -0.43
CA GLN A 914 -9.82 23.85 -1.41
C GLN A 914 -8.77 22.88 -0.85
N VAL A 915 -7.71 23.41 -0.22
CA VAL A 915 -6.65 22.58 0.43
C VAL A 915 -7.23 21.68 1.53
N ASN A 916 -8.30 22.11 2.20
CA ASN A 916 -9.00 21.27 3.17
C ASN A 916 -10.12 20.38 2.57
N SER A 917 -10.15 20.19 1.25
CA SER A 917 -11.11 19.33 0.55
C SER A 917 -12.58 19.73 0.73
N GLN A 918 -12.86 21.04 0.68
CA GLN A 918 -14.22 21.63 0.67
C GLN A 918 -15.13 21.27 1.87
N LYS A 919 -14.54 20.89 3.01
CA LYS A 919 -15.27 20.54 4.24
C LYS A 919 -16.21 21.67 4.68
N SER A 920 -17.39 21.33 5.18
CA SER A 920 -18.45 22.30 5.50
C SER A 920 -18.08 23.32 6.58
N TRP A 921 -17.03 23.07 7.37
CA TRP A 921 -16.54 23.95 8.43
C TRP A 921 -15.29 24.76 8.03
N THR A 922 -14.72 24.53 6.85
CA THR A 922 -13.52 25.26 6.36
C THR A 922 -13.85 26.48 5.49
N CYS A 923 -15.13 26.86 5.45
CA CYS A 923 -15.61 28.14 4.91
C CYS A 923 -16.60 28.78 5.90
N ASP A 924 -16.09 29.15 7.08
CA ASP A 924 -16.82 29.86 8.13
C ASP A 924 -16.05 31.12 8.56
N PHE A 925 -14.80 30.94 9.01
CA PHE A 925 -13.90 32.03 9.42
C PHE A 925 -14.51 32.98 10.48
N SER A 926 -15.21 32.42 11.48
CA SER A 926 -16.01 33.13 12.48
C SER A 926 -17.22 33.86 11.88
N GLY A 927 -17.88 33.23 10.90
CA GLY A 927 -19.00 33.81 10.15
C GLY A 927 -18.63 34.96 9.20
N LEU A 928 -17.35 35.08 8.80
CA LEU A 928 -16.90 36.06 7.81
C LEU A 928 -17.01 35.55 6.36
N ALA A 929 -17.03 34.24 6.16
CA ALA A 929 -16.97 33.62 4.84
C ALA A 929 -18.25 32.86 4.47
N VAL A 930 -18.50 32.76 3.17
CA VAL A 930 -19.65 32.05 2.60
C VAL A 930 -19.24 31.25 1.36
N VAL A 931 -19.82 30.06 1.19
CA VAL A 931 -19.62 29.23 0.00
C VAL A 931 -20.50 29.75 -1.15
N THR A 932 -19.92 29.88 -2.34
CA THR A 932 -20.61 30.28 -3.57
C THR A 932 -20.38 29.30 -4.72
N ASP A 933 -21.39 29.14 -5.58
CA ASP A 933 -21.31 28.44 -6.87
C ASP A 933 -20.87 29.40 -8.02
N GLU A 934 -20.72 30.70 -7.74
CA GLU A 934 -20.22 31.71 -8.68
C GLU A 934 -18.68 31.77 -8.68
N ASN A 935 -18.02 31.64 -9.83
CA ASN A 935 -16.56 31.72 -9.94
C ASN A 935 -16.05 33.17 -9.69
N PRO A 936 -15.22 33.43 -8.66
CA PRO A 936 -14.73 34.77 -8.32
C PRO A 936 -13.42 35.18 -9.03
N SER A 937 -12.92 34.40 -9.99
CA SER A 937 -11.68 34.69 -10.73
C SER A 937 -11.76 35.99 -11.54
N VAL A 938 -10.66 36.75 -11.63
CA VAL A 938 -10.62 38.08 -12.30
C VAL A 938 -9.36 38.24 -13.15
N GLY A 939 -9.54 38.38 -14.46
CA GLY A 939 -8.42 38.52 -15.41
C GLY A 939 -7.51 37.30 -15.38
N ASP A 940 -6.21 37.52 -15.19
CA ASP A 940 -5.21 36.46 -15.07
C ASP A 940 -5.28 35.73 -13.71
N CYS A 941 -5.81 36.36 -12.66
CA CYS A 941 -5.95 35.76 -11.33
C CYS A 941 -7.06 34.69 -11.28
N GLN A 942 -6.65 33.43 -11.25
CA GLN A 942 -7.57 32.27 -11.15
C GLN A 942 -7.75 31.83 -9.70
N PHE A 943 -9.00 31.60 -9.28
CA PHE A 943 -9.33 30.95 -8.02
C PHE A 943 -9.51 29.45 -8.28
N PRO A 944 -8.55 28.57 -7.90
CA PRO A 944 -8.59 27.16 -8.25
C PRO A 944 -9.71 26.40 -7.54
N VAL A 945 -9.99 25.20 -8.07
CA VAL A 945 -10.82 24.16 -7.47
C VAL A 945 -9.97 22.90 -7.47
N MET A 946 -9.63 22.36 -6.29
CA MET A 946 -8.63 21.31 -6.17
C MET A 946 -9.08 19.95 -6.75
N ILE A 947 -8.12 19.06 -6.98
CA ILE A 947 -8.32 17.69 -7.46
C ILE A 947 -8.93 16.83 -6.34
N SER A 948 -9.84 15.92 -6.65
CA SER A 948 -10.47 15.04 -5.66
C SER A 948 -9.63 13.80 -5.35
N TYR A 949 -9.48 13.46 -4.07
CA TYR A 949 -8.89 12.21 -3.61
C TYR A 949 -9.97 11.14 -3.35
N GLY A 950 -9.84 9.96 -3.95
CA GLY A 950 -10.38 8.73 -3.37
C GLY A 950 -11.16 7.79 -4.30
N GLY A 951 -10.45 6.83 -4.91
CA GLY A 951 -11.03 5.64 -5.53
C GLY A 951 -11.60 5.84 -6.94
N PRO A 952 -11.93 4.76 -7.65
CA PRO A 952 -12.57 4.85 -8.96
C PRO A 952 -13.96 5.46 -8.79
N SER A 953 -14.21 6.58 -9.48
CA SER A 953 -15.52 7.20 -9.53
C SER A 953 -16.56 6.19 -10.01
N VAL A 954 -17.61 5.97 -9.21
CA VAL A 954 -18.76 5.15 -9.60
C VAL A 954 -19.56 5.95 -10.63
N LEU A 955 -19.05 5.97 -11.86
CA LEU A 955 -19.71 6.55 -13.01
C LEU A 955 -21.10 5.93 -13.15
N PRO A 956 -22.18 6.73 -13.23
CA PRO A 956 -23.52 6.23 -13.49
C PRO A 956 -23.66 5.77 -14.96
N SER A 957 -23.04 4.63 -15.28
CA SER A 957 -23.27 3.80 -16.48
C SER A 957 -23.20 4.49 -17.86
N SER A 958 -22.37 5.53 -18.02
CA SER A 958 -22.09 6.16 -19.33
C SER A 958 -21.59 5.15 -20.38
N GLY A 959 -20.84 4.14 -19.96
CA GLY A 959 -20.38 3.05 -20.81
C GLY A 959 -21.50 2.26 -21.49
N LEU A 960 -22.70 2.16 -20.89
CA LEU A 960 -23.82 1.42 -21.50
C LEU A 960 -24.33 2.15 -22.75
N ALA A 961 -24.49 3.48 -22.67
CA ALA A 961 -24.91 4.30 -23.81
C ALA A 961 -23.89 4.24 -24.96
N HIS A 962 -22.59 4.33 -24.65
CA HIS A 962 -21.55 4.31 -25.68
C HIS A 962 -21.35 2.92 -26.30
N MET A 963 -21.54 1.84 -25.52
CA MET A 963 -21.54 0.47 -26.02
C MET A 963 -22.77 0.19 -26.90
N VAL A 964 -23.97 0.62 -26.49
CA VAL A 964 -25.18 0.53 -27.32
C VAL A 964 -25.03 1.31 -28.62
N MET A 965 -24.49 2.53 -28.60
CA MET A 965 -24.25 3.30 -29.83
C MET A 965 -23.24 2.63 -30.77
N LYS A 966 -22.21 1.95 -30.24
CA LYS A 966 -21.27 1.16 -31.07
C LYS A 966 -21.92 -0.12 -31.63
N ILE A 967 -22.79 -0.79 -30.87
CA ILE A 967 -23.56 -1.95 -31.36
C ILE A 967 -24.55 -1.52 -32.44
N VAL A 968 -25.34 -0.46 -32.22
CA VAL A 968 -26.30 0.09 -33.18
C VAL A 968 -25.59 0.60 -34.44
N GLY A 969 -24.48 1.32 -34.30
CA GLY A 969 -23.66 1.77 -35.43
C GLY A 969 -23.06 0.62 -36.23
N GLY A 970 -22.55 -0.42 -35.57
CA GLY A 970 -22.07 -1.64 -36.23
C GLY A 970 -23.17 -2.42 -36.94
N TYR A 971 -24.37 -2.49 -36.36
CA TYR A 971 -25.53 -3.15 -36.97
C TYR A 971 -26.07 -2.37 -38.18
N LEU A 972 -26.09 -1.03 -38.12
CA LEU A 972 -26.39 -0.17 -39.26
C LEU A 972 -25.36 -0.32 -40.38
N LEU A 973 -24.06 -0.38 -40.05
CA LEU A 973 -23.00 -0.58 -41.05
C LEU A 973 -23.13 -1.97 -41.72
N TYR A 974 -23.47 -3.01 -40.95
CA TYR A 974 -23.74 -4.35 -41.46
C TYR A 974 -24.97 -4.40 -42.39
N LEU A 975 -26.04 -3.64 -42.06
CA LEU A 975 -27.24 -3.51 -42.89
C LEU A 975 -27.09 -2.60 -44.12
N VAL A 976 -25.96 -1.90 -44.27
CA VAL A 976 -25.59 -1.11 -45.46
C VAL A 976 -24.55 -1.85 -46.34
N LEU A 977 -24.05 -2.99 -45.87
CA LEU A 977 -23.11 -3.88 -46.57
C LEU A 977 -23.76 -5.23 -46.98
N LEU A 978 -25.10 -5.29 -46.96
CA LEU A 978 -25.96 -6.38 -47.41
C LEU A 978 -26.97 -5.87 -48.46
#